data_AF-A0A8S1HQ28-F1
#
_entry.id   AF-A0A8S1HQ28-F1
#
_cell.length_a   1.000
_cell.length_b   1.000
_cell.length_c   1.000
_cell.angle_alpha   90.00
_cell.angle_beta   90.00
_cell.angle_gamma   90.00
#
_symmetry.space_group_name_H-M   'P 1'
#
loop_
_entity.id
_entity.type
_entity.pdbx_description
1 polymer ?
#
loop_
_entity_poly.entity_id
_entity_poly.type
_entity_poly.pdbx_seq_one_letter_code
_entity_poly.pdbx_strand_id
1 'polypeptide(L)'
;MDQLPVELVQKILSILSTSDLMNCCLVSRRFMAISCSLMPELVSLRIALSDCPCRAGGSAKEGWLQICQCKMHGAKELLQVLLPFISSAANSLEVEDELAKTSVSDENIAILLAFFAGAPLKRLALTKCDLANVQPWTLALLAQFNQLEKIEIDGCTFGIPESLLIRSLSTSFSTLTNIDVKDNKLVTDKFVRAVSRSCPMLEQFVLYRCKLISTFAVLSLIESTFFRLNHMLVVNVEGTLFNANELDKYMSSPLFAARGEWRLSPTSIQIGFDKPAVLAEHRRARCVLVYERQFYVIEVLERKPGFPDYRVTTSVALELLSSGGATLEILRQLFKTTNFDNLKTEKVLIVHSGGFSQRMPHFSPFGKVFAHLPGGKTVLETKLGFYKELSEKLAPGVMITASDVLEDVSLFSEIGASDFLIFAHESSIEVATQHGVFVLDDDKKLKSVLQKPSDQELKSAGAILENGFVLTDSCFQMSWELCQRLVDSFEGFRPIKDELCCYGDFMRPLGTCPKLEYLQKSSEALLKPKTELVNIFKTVDARVFNLGENSFFHFGTCSEFLEHMAPASIFRRTFDISPKNIIFSSLINCKVPEETFIEFSKLENVKIGRNCIISGVEALDIEIPSNSLLFTMDCEAGCVTFWFNVQDDIKKKEEKLKLRGSDTNLENCSLWDAKIFQVERTRKESLKATLKGIDNKGNLISLAEAVRTHNIEAALKWRTDLRKSASVN
;
A
#
# COMPACT_ATOMS: atom_id res chain seq x y z
N MET A 1 9.01 0.17 50.37
CA MET A 1 7.69 0.81 50.23
C MET A 1 6.74 0.39 51.36
N ASP A 2 6.64 -0.89 51.66
CA ASP A 2 5.51 -1.47 52.40
C ASP A 2 5.41 -1.12 53.89
N GLN A 3 6.44 -0.48 54.46
CA GLN A 3 6.45 0.06 55.82
C GLN A 3 5.94 1.51 55.92
N LEU A 4 5.66 2.19 54.79
CA LEU A 4 5.12 3.55 54.79
C LEU A 4 3.64 3.56 55.23
N PRO A 5 3.14 4.64 55.87
CA PRO A 5 1.70 4.84 56.12
C PRO A 5 0.89 4.91 54.81
N VAL A 6 -0.39 4.52 54.85
CA VAL A 6 -1.27 4.51 53.66
C VAL A 6 -1.51 5.92 53.14
N GLU A 7 -1.66 6.87 54.05
CA GLU A 7 -1.91 8.29 53.81
C GLU A 7 -0.72 8.95 53.08
N LEU A 8 0.50 8.53 53.43
CA LEU A 8 1.72 9.01 52.78
C LEU A 8 1.87 8.42 51.38
N VAL A 9 1.56 7.12 51.20
CA VAL A 9 1.55 6.48 49.88
C VAL A 9 0.48 7.12 48.98
N GLN A 10 -0.73 7.35 49.49
CA GLN A 10 -1.81 8.03 48.77
C GLN A 10 -1.40 9.45 48.35
N LYS A 11 -0.75 10.22 49.24
CA LYS A 11 -0.26 11.57 48.94
C LYS A 11 0.87 11.60 47.91
N ILE A 12 1.72 10.58 47.86
CA ILE A 12 2.74 10.42 46.80
C ILE A 12 2.05 10.09 45.48
N LEU A 13 1.13 9.12 45.47
CA LEU A 13 0.41 8.69 44.28
C LEU A 13 -0.46 9.82 43.69
N SER A 14 -1.06 10.68 44.50
CA SER A 14 -1.89 11.81 44.04
C SER A 14 -1.12 12.92 43.28
N ILE A 15 0.20 12.81 43.16
CA ILE A 15 1.06 13.76 42.41
C ILE A 15 1.49 13.15 41.06
N LEU A 16 1.27 11.85 40.85
CA LEU A 16 1.67 11.12 39.65
C LEU A 16 0.69 11.34 38.47
N SER A 17 1.17 11.15 37.24
CA SER A 17 0.30 11.17 36.05
C SER A 17 -0.63 9.95 36.02
N THR A 18 -1.72 9.98 35.23
CA THR A 18 -2.55 8.79 35.02
C THR A 18 -1.73 7.60 34.51
N SER A 19 -0.74 7.84 33.65
CA SER A 19 0.13 6.79 33.13
C SER A 19 1.00 6.16 34.22
N ASP A 20 1.52 6.97 35.15
CA ASP A 20 2.32 6.48 36.26
C ASP A 20 1.44 5.77 37.30
N LEU A 21 0.25 6.30 37.60
CA LEU A 21 -0.77 5.64 38.44
C LEU A 21 -1.16 4.27 37.89
N MET A 22 -1.46 4.16 36.60
CA MET A 22 -1.81 2.89 35.96
C MET A 22 -0.64 1.89 35.99
N ASN A 23 0.62 2.34 35.94
CA ASN A 23 1.77 1.46 36.16
C ASN A 23 1.94 1.08 37.65
N CYS A 24 1.69 2.00 38.59
CA CYS A 24 1.67 1.70 40.03
C CYS A 24 0.64 0.62 40.36
N CYS A 25 -0.49 0.57 39.65
CA CYS A 25 -1.45 -0.52 39.79
C CYS A 25 -0.85 -1.93 39.54
N LEU A 26 0.20 -2.04 38.72
CA LEU A 26 0.83 -3.33 38.38
C LEU A 26 1.89 -3.77 39.40
N VAL A 27 2.30 -2.89 40.33
CA VAL A 27 3.45 -3.12 41.24
C VAL A 27 3.10 -4.05 42.40
N SER A 28 1.96 -3.83 43.07
CA SER A 28 1.47 -4.72 44.14
C SER A 28 -0.01 -4.48 44.42
N ARG A 29 -0.69 -5.46 45.04
CA ARG A 29 -2.11 -5.32 45.46
C ARG A 29 -2.37 -4.07 46.32
N ARG A 30 -1.39 -3.66 47.13
CA ARG A 30 -1.49 -2.45 47.97
C ARG A 30 -1.42 -1.17 47.14
N PHE A 31 -0.49 -1.09 46.18
CA PHE A 31 -0.39 0.06 45.28
C PHE A 31 -1.59 0.11 44.34
N MET A 32 -2.07 -1.04 43.86
CA MET A 32 -3.31 -1.18 43.08
C MET A 32 -4.52 -0.60 43.81
N ALA A 33 -4.83 -1.04 45.04
CA ALA A 33 -6.00 -0.56 45.76
C ALA A 33 -6.00 0.97 45.98
N ILE A 34 -4.84 1.56 46.29
CA ILE A 34 -4.71 3.02 46.48
C ILE A 34 -4.76 3.76 45.14
N SER A 35 -4.05 3.27 44.12
CA SER A 35 -4.00 3.90 42.79
C SER A 35 -5.36 3.88 42.10
N CYS A 36 -6.12 2.78 42.19
CA CYS A 36 -7.49 2.70 41.69
C CYS A 36 -8.42 3.75 42.32
N SER A 37 -8.24 4.09 43.60
CA SER A 37 -9.00 5.16 44.26
C SER A 37 -8.62 6.58 43.83
N LEU A 38 -7.56 6.72 43.01
CA LEU A 38 -7.04 7.98 42.49
C LEU A 38 -7.08 8.06 40.95
N MET A 39 -7.51 6.99 40.26
CA MET A 39 -7.63 7.01 38.79
C MET A 39 -8.83 7.88 38.35
N PRO A 40 -8.71 8.64 37.25
CA PRO A 40 -9.87 9.28 36.62
C PRO A 40 -10.78 8.24 35.98
N GLU A 41 -12.06 8.58 35.79
CA GLU A 41 -12.99 7.75 35.02
C GLU A 41 -12.51 7.61 33.56
N LEU A 42 -12.08 6.41 33.19
CA LEU A 42 -11.62 6.09 31.86
C LEU A 42 -12.82 5.86 30.93
N VAL A 43 -12.84 6.61 29.83
CA VAL A 43 -13.91 6.62 28.84
C VAL A 43 -13.58 5.71 27.67
N SER A 44 -12.31 5.66 27.26
CA SER A 44 -11.81 4.74 26.24
C SER A 44 -10.70 3.85 26.83
N LEU A 45 -10.78 2.54 26.63
CA LEU A 45 -9.76 1.58 27.08
C LEU A 45 -9.29 0.71 25.92
N ARG A 46 -7.96 0.68 25.69
CA ARG A 46 -7.30 -0.27 24.79
C ARG A 46 -6.62 -1.38 25.58
N ILE A 47 -6.75 -2.61 25.11
CA ILE A 47 -6.15 -3.78 25.75
C ILE A 47 -5.32 -4.51 24.70
N ALA A 48 -4.00 -4.45 24.86
CA ALA A 48 -3.04 -5.13 24.00
C ALA A 48 -2.66 -6.47 24.62
N LEU A 49 -2.96 -7.57 23.93
CA LEU A 49 -2.50 -8.91 24.30
C LEU A 49 -1.12 -9.12 23.69
N SER A 50 -0.12 -9.44 24.51
CA SER A 50 1.28 -9.40 24.09
C SER A 50 2.14 -10.40 24.87
N ASP A 51 3.45 -10.39 24.58
CA ASP A 51 4.47 -10.99 25.43
C ASP A 51 4.81 -10.06 26.61
N CYS A 52 5.48 -10.62 27.61
CA CYS A 52 5.80 -9.96 28.88
C CYS A 52 6.88 -8.85 28.73
N PRO A 53 6.90 -7.84 29.62
CA PRO A 53 6.10 -7.69 30.84
C PRO A 53 4.75 -6.98 30.61
N CYS A 54 3.80 -7.18 31.52
CA CYS A 54 2.58 -6.37 31.57
C CYS A 54 2.94 -4.89 31.82
N ARG A 55 2.24 -3.97 31.15
CA ARG A 55 2.42 -2.51 31.26
C ARG A 55 1.06 -1.83 31.17
N ALA A 56 0.97 -0.58 31.62
CA ALA A 56 -0.22 0.22 31.40
C ALA A 56 0.16 1.69 31.15
N GLY A 57 -0.81 2.50 30.77
CA GLY A 57 -0.62 3.94 30.65
C GLY A 57 -1.92 4.65 30.30
N GLY A 58 -1.94 5.97 30.36
CA GLY A 58 -3.18 6.70 30.10
C GLY A 58 -3.07 8.22 30.15
N SER A 59 -4.10 8.87 29.61
CA SER A 59 -4.37 10.30 29.63
C SER A 59 -5.43 10.63 30.68
N ALA A 60 -6.11 11.79 30.58
CA ALA A 60 -7.18 12.15 31.51
C ALA A 60 -8.49 11.36 31.29
N LYS A 61 -8.65 10.67 30.14
CA LYS A 61 -9.88 9.91 29.78
C LYS A 61 -9.62 8.63 28.99
N GLU A 62 -8.39 8.37 28.57
CA GLU A 62 -8.02 7.21 27.76
C GLU A 62 -7.01 6.37 28.54
N GLY A 63 -7.21 5.06 28.61
CA GLY A 63 -6.25 4.13 29.18
C GLY A 63 -5.83 3.08 28.16
N TRP A 64 -4.63 2.53 28.35
CA TRP A 64 -4.20 1.31 27.69
C TRP A 64 -3.59 0.34 28.72
N LEU A 65 -3.82 -0.95 28.50
CA LEU A 65 -3.33 -2.04 29.33
C LEU A 65 -2.71 -3.12 28.43
N GLN A 66 -1.41 -3.32 28.55
CA GLN A 66 -0.65 -4.37 27.88
C GLN A 66 -0.58 -5.60 28.80
N ILE A 67 -1.11 -6.73 28.34
CA ILE A 67 -1.32 -7.94 29.13
C ILE A 67 -0.52 -9.09 28.53
N CYS A 68 0.38 -9.66 29.34
CA CYS A 68 1.13 -10.84 28.94
C CYS A 68 0.23 -12.08 28.90
N GLN A 69 0.17 -12.79 27.78
CA GLN A 69 -0.68 -13.99 27.64
C GLN A 69 -0.17 -15.21 28.46
N CYS A 70 1.05 -15.18 29.02
CA CYS A 70 1.64 -16.36 29.66
C CYS A 70 1.15 -16.64 31.10
N LYS A 71 1.04 -17.92 31.45
CA LYS A 71 0.56 -18.38 32.77
C LYS A 71 1.45 -17.96 33.97
N MET A 72 2.69 -17.55 33.72
CA MET A 72 3.65 -17.19 34.77
C MET A 72 3.42 -15.81 35.40
N HIS A 73 2.68 -14.91 34.72
CA HIS A 73 2.61 -13.49 35.09
C HIS A 73 1.21 -13.01 35.54
N GLY A 74 0.32 -13.94 35.89
CA GLY A 74 -0.90 -13.62 36.67
C GLY A 74 -1.88 -12.66 36.00
N ALA A 75 -1.96 -12.68 34.66
CA ALA A 75 -2.86 -11.80 33.90
C ALA A 75 -4.32 -11.88 34.34
N LYS A 76 -4.77 -13.08 34.74
CA LYS A 76 -6.10 -13.39 35.27
C LYS A 76 -6.37 -12.64 36.58
N GLU A 77 -5.47 -12.79 37.56
CA GLU A 77 -5.56 -12.15 38.87
C GLU A 77 -5.46 -10.62 38.75
N LEU A 78 -4.66 -10.13 37.80
CA LEU A 78 -4.49 -8.72 37.49
C LEU A 78 -5.77 -8.13 36.89
N LEU A 79 -6.36 -8.78 35.87
CA LEU A 79 -7.62 -8.35 35.27
C LEU A 79 -8.79 -8.37 36.27
N GLN A 80 -8.91 -9.44 37.07
CA GLN A 80 -10.00 -9.60 38.05
C GLN A 80 -10.02 -8.51 39.13
N VAL A 81 -8.89 -7.85 39.41
CA VAL A 81 -8.82 -6.76 40.40
C VAL A 81 -8.81 -5.37 39.73
N LEU A 82 -8.27 -5.22 38.52
CA LEU A 82 -8.27 -3.91 37.82
C LEU A 82 -9.61 -3.56 37.18
N LEU A 83 -10.20 -4.48 36.41
CA LEU A 83 -11.38 -4.18 35.58
C LEU A 83 -12.56 -3.56 36.36
N PRO A 84 -12.92 -4.01 37.58
CA PRO A 84 -14.00 -3.41 38.37
C PRO A 84 -13.90 -1.89 38.59
N PHE A 85 -12.70 -1.30 38.49
CA PHE A 85 -12.47 0.14 38.68
C PHE A 85 -12.42 0.94 37.37
N ILE A 86 -12.33 0.28 36.20
CA ILE A 86 -12.08 0.94 34.90
C ILE A 86 -13.05 0.56 33.79
N SER A 87 -13.87 -0.47 33.94
CA SER A 87 -14.84 -0.88 32.91
C SER A 87 -16.18 -0.13 32.99
N SER A 88 -16.62 0.27 34.19
CA SER A 88 -17.99 0.74 34.45
C SER A 88 -18.37 2.04 33.72
N ALA A 89 -17.40 2.95 33.54
CA ALA A 89 -17.59 4.24 32.86
C ALA A 89 -17.22 4.22 31.35
N ALA A 90 -16.67 3.10 30.86
CA ALA A 90 -16.10 3.03 29.52
C ALA A 90 -17.19 3.04 28.43
N ASN A 91 -17.01 3.92 27.44
CA ASN A 91 -17.82 3.97 26.22
C ASN A 91 -17.11 3.37 24.99
N SER A 92 -15.81 3.10 25.08
CA SER A 92 -15.01 2.53 23.99
C SER A 92 -14.07 1.46 24.55
N LEU A 93 -14.15 0.25 23.98
CA LEU A 93 -13.22 -0.85 24.24
C LEU A 93 -12.55 -1.28 22.94
N GLU A 94 -11.22 -1.32 22.95
CA GLU A 94 -10.38 -1.83 21.86
C GLU A 94 -9.56 -3.01 22.40
N VAL A 95 -9.60 -4.16 21.74
CA VAL A 95 -8.76 -5.32 22.04
C VAL A 95 -7.92 -5.63 20.82
N GLU A 96 -6.60 -5.58 20.97
CA GLU A 96 -5.64 -5.95 19.93
C GLU A 96 -4.78 -7.12 20.40
N ASP A 97 -4.45 -8.04 19.49
CA ASP A 97 -3.41 -9.05 19.72
C ASP A 97 -2.15 -8.71 18.92
N GLU A 98 -1.04 -8.49 19.63
CA GLU A 98 0.28 -8.21 19.05
C GLU A 98 1.00 -9.52 18.64
N LEU A 99 0.49 -10.69 19.04
CA LEU A 99 1.18 -11.98 18.90
C LEU A 99 0.73 -12.78 17.68
N ALA A 100 1.44 -12.63 16.56
CA ALA A 100 1.25 -13.43 15.34
C ALA A 100 1.62 -14.94 15.46
N LYS A 101 1.63 -15.52 16.67
CA LYS A 101 2.13 -16.89 16.96
C LYS A 101 1.37 -17.68 18.04
N THR A 102 0.48 -17.07 18.82
CA THR A 102 -0.18 -17.76 19.95
C THR A 102 -1.65 -17.37 20.04
N SER A 103 -2.55 -18.36 20.01
CA SER A 103 -3.99 -18.13 20.07
C SER A 103 -4.43 -17.52 21.40
N VAL A 104 -5.39 -16.59 21.34
CA VAL A 104 -5.90 -15.87 22.50
C VAL A 104 -6.49 -16.82 23.55
N SER A 105 -6.16 -16.57 24.83
CA SER A 105 -6.75 -17.32 25.95
C SER A 105 -8.23 -17.01 26.16
N ASP A 106 -9.07 -18.06 26.10
CA ASP A 106 -10.50 -18.02 26.42
C ASP A 106 -10.79 -17.42 27.81
N GLU A 107 -10.00 -17.80 28.83
CA GLU A 107 -10.17 -17.29 30.20
C GLU A 107 -9.98 -15.76 30.26
N ASN A 108 -8.99 -15.23 29.54
CA ASN A 108 -8.75 -13.79 29.50
C ASN A 108 -9.91 -13.06 28.79
N ILE A 109 -10.38 -13.55 27.64
CA ILE A 109 -11.50 -12.93 26.92
C ILE A 109 -12.81 -13.05 27.72
N ALA A 110 -13.06 -14.17 28.39
CA ALA A 110 -14.22 -14.33 29.27
C ALA A 110 -14.21 -13.33 30.42
N ILE A 111 -13.05 -13.10 31.04
CA ILE A 111 -12.87 -12.09 32.09
C ILE A 111 -13.07 -10.67 31.54
N LEU A 112 -12.43 -10.33 30.40
CA LEU A 112 -12.57 -9.03 29.75
C LEU A 112 -14.03 -8.72 29.42
N LEU A 113 -14.72 -9.63 28.73
CA LEU A 113 -16.12 -9.43 28.37
C LEU A 113 -17.02 -9.38 29.62
N ALA A 114 -16.86 -10.27 30.60
CA ALA A 114 -17.71 -10.31 31.78
C ALA A 114 -17.63 -9.04 32.65
N PHE A 115 -16.45 -8.42 32.81
CA PHE A 115 -16.34 -7.19 33.61
C PHE A 115 -16.80 -5.92 32.88
N PHE A 116 -16.95 -5.94 31.55
CA PHE A 116 -17.62 -4.87 30.80
C PHE A 116 -19.16 -5.05 30.73
N ALA A 117 -19.72 -6.10 31.33
CA ALA A 117 -21.16 -6.30 31.41
C ALA A 117 -21.84 -5.11 32.13
N GLY A 118 -22.74 -4.41 31.43
CA GLY A 118 -23.43 -3.22 31.95
C GLY A 118 -22.69 -1.89 31.76
N ALA A 119 -21.48 -1.89 31.20
CA ALA A 119 -20.80 -0.67 30.78
C ALA A 119 -21.56 0.00 29.60
N PRO A 120 -21.57 1.35 29.49
CA PRO A 120 -22.27 2.09 28.44
C PRO A 120 -21.49 2.09 27.11
N LEU A 121 -21.00 0.92 26.66
CA LEU A 121 -20.17 0.78 25.48
C LEU A 121 -20.91 1.23 24.20
N LYS A 122 -20.26 2.15 23.48
CA LYS A 122 -20.63 2.71 22.19
C LYS A 122 -19.71 2.23 21.07
N ARG A 123 -18.42 2.04 21.34
CA ARG A 123 -17.46 1.43 20.40
C ARG A 123 -16.92 0.11 20.97
N LEU A 124 -16.89 -0.91 20.12
CA LEU A 124 -16.10 -2.12 20.33
C LEU A 124 -15.20 -2.36 19.11
N ALA A 125 -13.89 -2.47 19.34
CA ALA A 125 -12.93 -2.83 18.31
C ALA A 125 -12.17 -4.11 18.69
N LEU A 126 -12.08 -5.04 17.74
CA LEU A 126 -11.28 -6.27 17.84
C LEU A 126 -10.28 -6.26 16.67
N THR A 127 -8.98 -6.35 16.97
CA THR A 127 -7.92 -6.19 15.98
C THR A 127 -6.88 -7.31 16.09
N LYS A 128 -6.68 -8.07 15.01
CA LYS A 128 -5.74 -9.20 14.86
C LYS A 128 -5.95 -10.38 15.82
N CYS A 129 -6.92 -10.32 16.73
CA CYS A 129 -7.18 -11.33 17.75
C CYS A 129 -7.41 -12.73 17.14
N ASP A 130 -6.61 -13.71 17.54
CA ASP A 130 -6.83 -15.10 17.17
C ASP A 130 -7.86 -15.76 18.10
N LEU A 131 -9.15 -15.52 17.81
CA LEU A 131 -10.28 -16.06 18.57
C LEU A 131 -10.71 -17.45 18.05
N ALA A 132 -9.82 -18.18 17.37
CA ALA A 132 -10.07 -19.54 16.88
C ALA A 132 -10.31 -20.56 18.02
N ASN A 133 -9.63 -20.38 19.16
CA ASN A 133 -9.70 -21.28 20.32
C ASN A 133 -10.60 -20.77 21.47
N VAL A 134 -11.25 -19.62 21.29
CA VAL A 134 -12.17 -19.01 22.27
C VAL A 134 -13.54 -19.68 22.18
N GLN A 135 -14.16 -19.97 23.32
CA GLN A 135 -15.34 -20.83 23.39
C GLN A 135 -16.61 -20.11 22.88
N PRO A 136 -17.58 -20.83 22.29
CA PRO A 136 -18.78 -20.21 21.73
C PRO A 136 -19.63 -19.44 22.74
N TRP A 137 -19.66 -19.87 24.01
CA TRP A 137 -20.34 -19.16 25.10
C TRP A 137 -19.59 -17.88 25.53
N THR A 138 -18.27 -17.88 25.45
CA THR A 138 -17.43 -16.70 25.72
C THR A 138 -17.70 -15.61 24.68
N LEU A 139 -17.73 -15.97 23.39
CA LEU A 139 -18.08 -15.03 22.31
C LEU A 139 -19.57 -14.62 22.32
N ALA A 140 -20.45 -15.40 22.97
CA ALA A 140 -21.84 -15.01 23.17
C ALA A 140 -22.01 -13.88 24.20
N LEU A 141 -21.01 -13.61 25.06
CA LEU A 141 -21.03 -12.47 25.99
C LEU A 141 -21.09 -11.12 25.26
N LEU A 142 -20.62 -11.03 24.02
CA LEU A 142 -20.77 -9.82 23.18
C LEU A 142 -22.23 -9.33 23.10
N ALA A 143 -23.20 -10.23 23.20
CA ALA A 143 -24.62 -9.89 23.13
C ALA A 143 -25.13 -9.09 24.35
N GLN A 144 -24.36 -9.01 25.44
CA GLN A 144 -24.68 -8.13 26.57
C GLN A 144 -24.53 -6.64 26.21
N PHE A 145 -23.71 -6.33 25.20
CA PHE A 145 -23.54 -4.97 24.69
C PHE A 145 -24.69 -4.65 23.74
N ASN A 146 -25.65 -3.84 24.19
CA ASN A 146 -26.89 -3.50 23.49
C ASN A 146 -27.00 -2.02 23.10
N GLN A 147 -25.91 -1.26 23.24
CA GLN A 147 -25.84 0.18 22.94
C GLN A 147 -24.70 0.55 21.96
N LEU A 148 -24.06 -0.43 21.30
CA LEU A 148 -22.96 -0.16 20.39
C LEU A 148 -23.45 0.64 19.17
N GLU A 149 -22.81 1.78 18.95
CA GLU A 149 -22.98 2.63 17.77
C GLU A 149 -21.93 2.27 16.71
N LYS A 150 -20.72 1.88 17.13
CA LYS A 150 -19.66 1.38 16.25
C LYS A 150 -19.13 0.01 16.65
N ILE A 151 -18.95 -0.87 15.67
CA ILE A 151 -18.13 -2.08 15.80
C ILE A 151 -17.05 -2.15 14.71
N GLU A 152 -15.86 -2.59 15.11
CA GLU A 152 -14.71 -2.80 14.24
C GLU A 152 -14.16 -4.23 14.44
N ILE A 153 -14.02 -5.00 13.37
CA ILE A 153 -13.46 -6.36 13.36
C ILE A 153 -12.39 -6.41 12.28
N ASP A 154 -11.12 -6.36 12.67
CA ASP A 154 -9.98 -6.17 11.77
C ASP A 154 -9.00 -7.34 11.87
N GLY A 155 -8.92 -8.20 10.85
CA GLY A 155 -7.99 -9.34 10.79
C GLY A 155 -8.27 -10.51 11.76
N CYS A 156 -9.31 -10.42 12.59
CA CYS A 156 -9.64 -11.46 13.58
C CYS A 156 -10.10 -12.78 12.95
N THR A 157 -9.62 -13.89 13.52
CA THR A 157 -10.16 -15.24 13.30
C THR A 157 -11.27 -15.54 14.31
N PHE A 158 -12.09 -16.57 14.06
CA PHE A 158 -13.15 -16.99 14.97
C PHE A 158 -13.36 -18.51 14.90
N GLY A 159 -13.48 -19.17 16.05
CA GLY A 159 -13.81 -20.60 16.15
C GLY A 159 -15.29 -20.95 15.95
N ILE A 160 -16.13 -19.96 15.66
CA ILE A 160 -17.60 -20.08 15.58
C ILE A 160 -18.12 -19.90 14.15
N PRO A 161 -19.26 -20.54 13.79
CA PRO A 161 -19.94 -20.24 12.53
C PRO A 161 -20.52 -18.82 12.53
N GLU A 162 -20.57 -18.20 11.35
CA GLU A 162 -21.05 -16.84 11.09
C GLU A 162 -22.42 -16.54 11.73
N SER A 163 -23.34 -17.51 11.80
CA SER A 163 -24.65 -17.34 12.45
C SER A 163 -24.58 -17.13 13.97
N LEU A 164 -23.53 -17.61 14.65
CA LEU A 164 -23.29 -17.27 16.05
C LEU A 164 -22.67 -15.87 16.17
N LEU A 165 -21.77 -15.46 15.27
CA LEU A 165 -21.25 -14.08 15.25
C LEU A 165 -22.38 -13.07 15.04
N ILE A 166 -23.29 -13.30 14.09
CA ILE A 166 -24.50 -12.48 13.88
C ILE A 166 -25.34 -12.43 15.16
N ARG A 167 -25.60 -13.58 15.81
CA ARG A 167 -26.39 -13.63 17.05
C ARG A 167 -25.71 -12.89 18.21
N SER A 168 -24.39 -13.00 18.34
CA SER A 168 -23.57 -12.31 19.34
C SER A 168 -23.58 -10.78 19.20
N LEU A 169 -23.94 -10.24 18.04
CA LEU A 169 -24.03 -8.79 17.80
C LEU A 169 -25.48 -8.28 17.70
N SER A 170 -26.45 -9.18 17.56
CA SER A 170 -27.85 -8.85 17.21
C SER A 170 -28.57 -7.93 18.20
N THR A 171 -28.10 -7.83 19.44
CA THR A 171 -28.65 -6.95 20.48
C THR A 171 -28.27 -5.48 20.34
N SER A 172 -27.20 -5.14 19.60
CA SER A 172 -26.87 -3.75 19.21
C SER A 172 -27.27 -3.41 17.76
N PHE A 173 -27.92 -4.32 17.02
CA PHE A 173 -28.32 -4.00 15.64
C PHE A 173 -29.25 -2.78 15.57
N SER A 174 -30.13 -2.57 16.56
CA SER A 174 -30.99 -1.36 16.65
C SER A 174 -30.22 -0.04 16.85
N THR A 175 -28.96 -0.09 17.30
CA THR A 175 -28.15 1.07 17.70
C THR A 175 -26.91 1.32 16.82
N LEU A 176 -26.43 0.31 16.07
CA LEU A 176 -25.26 0.45 15.20
C LEU A 176 -25.46 1.44 14.04
N THR A 177 -24.60 2.46 13.98
CA THR A 177 -24.45 3.43 12.88
C THR A 177 -23.29 3.09 11.97
N ASN A 178 -22.21 2.50 12.50
CA ASN A 178 -20.97 2.20 11.78
C ASN A 178 -20.52 0.75 12.01
N ILE A 179 -20.29 -0.01 10.94
CA ILE A 179 -19.78 -1.38 10.99
C ILE A 179 -18.57 -1.48 10.08
N ASP A 180 -17.38 -1.70 10.65
CA ASP A 180 -16.15 -1.92 9.88
C ASP A 180 -15.70 -3.37 10.05
N VAL A 181 -15.70 -4.15 8.96
CA VAL A 181 -15.11 -5.50 8.92
C VAL A 181 -13.98 -5.52 7.89
N LYS A 182 -12.79 -5.91 8.34
CA LYS A 182 -11.56 -5.94 7.54
C LYS A 182 -10.87 -7.30 7.65
N ASP A 183 -10.32 -7.79 6.54
CA ASP A 183 -9.50 -9.01 6.45
C ASP A 183 -10.14 -10.29 7.00
N ASN A 184 -11.47 -10.31 7.14
CA ASN A 184 -12.19 -11.40 7.76
C ASN A 184 -12.56 -12.51 6.75
N LYS A 185 -12.38 -13.77 7.18
CA LYS A 185 -12.61 -14.98 6.36
C LYS A 185 -13.93 -15.70 6.65
N LEU A 186 -14.70 -15.24 7.65
CA LEU A 186 -15.95 -15.84 8.12
C LEU A 186 -17.20 -15.10 7.61
N VAL A 187 -17.10 -13.78 7.45
CA VAL A 187 -18.19 -12.88 7.05
C VAL A 187 -18.51 -13.03 5.56
N THR A 188 -19.79 -13.31 5.25
CA THR A 188 -20.31 -13.51 3.89
C THR A 188 -21.51 -12.60 3.61
N ASP A 189 -22.09 -12.69 2.41
CA ASP A 189 -23.37 -12.06 2.05
C ASP A 189 -24.50 -12.33 3.07
N LYS A 190 -24.44 -13.43 3.84
CA LYS A 190 -25.42 -13.75 4.89
C LYS A 190 -25.28 -12.84 6.12
N PHE A 191 -24.08 -12.48 6.54
CA PHE A 191 -23.85 -11.43 7.54
C PHE A 191 -24.41 -10.09 7.07
N VAL A 192 -24.09 -9.67 5.84
CA VAL A 192 -24.58 -8.39 5.29
C VAL A 192 -26.11 -8.37 5.18
N ARG A 193 -26.74 -9.48 4.75
CA ARG A 193 -28.20 -9.61 4.67
C ARG A 193 -28.91 -9.63 6.03
N ALA A 194 -28.23 -10.03 7.10
CA ALA A 194 -28.74 -9.92 8.47
C ALA A 194 -28.64 -8.47 8.96
N VAL A 195 -27.48 -7.84 8.80
CA VAL A 195 -27.24 -6.43 9.13
C VAL A 195 -28.23 -5.51 8.39
N SER A 196 -28.40 -5.68 7.09
CA SER A 196 -29.19 -4.79 6.23
C SER A 196 -30.68 -4.71 6.59
N ARG A 197 -31.22 -5.78 7.18
CA ARG A 197 -32.63 -5.88 7.60
C ARG A 197 -32.86 -5.52 9.06
N SER A 198 -31.80 -5.42 9.86
CA SER A 198 -31.89 -5.27 11.31
C SER A 198 -31.20 -4.03 11.86
N CYS A 199 -30.41 -3.31 11.06
CA CYS A 199 -29.68 -2.11 11.49
C CYS A 199 -30.33 -0.82 10.94
N PRO A 200 -31.36 -0.26 11.62
CA PRO A 200 -32.11 0.90 11.13
C PRO A 200 -31.29 2.19 11.10
N MET A 201 -30.26 2.31 11.94
CA MET A 201 -29.43 3.51 12.05
C MET A 201 -28.18 3.48 11.16
N LEU A 202 -27.96 2.42 10.39
CA LEU A 202 -26.71 2.21 9.65
C LEU A 202 -26.44 3.33 8.60
N GLU A 203 -25.35 4.05 8.83
CA GLU A 203 -24.82 5.15 7.99
C GLU A 203 -23.58 4.73 7.22
N GLN A 204 -22.72 3.89 7.80
CA GLN A 204 -21.48 3.43 7.20
C GLN A 204 -21.27 1.93 7.38
N PHE A 205 -20.87 1.25 6.31
CA PHE A 205 -20.49 -0.17 6.32
C PHE A 205 -19.19 -0.36 5.53
N VAL A 206 -18.07 -0.68 6.18
CA VAL A 206 -16.80 -1.01 5.52
C VAL A 206 -16.63 -2.53 5.49
N LEU A 207 -16.36 -3.06 4.30
CA LEU A 207 -16.07 -4.47 4.02
C LEU A 207 -14.75 -4.52 3.23
N TYR A 208 -13.62 -4.58 3.94
CA TYR A 208 -12.27 -4.56 3.35
C TYR A 208 -11.67 -5.96 3.27
N ARG A 209 -11.22 -6.39 2.08
CA ARG A 209 -10.60 -7.71 1.81
C ARG A 209 -11.41 -8.93 2.29
N CYS A 210 -12.72 -8.76 2.50
CA CYS A 210 -13.63 -9.81 2.92
C CYS A 210 -14.01 -10.68 1.70
N LYS A 211 -13.17 -11.67 1.36
CA LYS A 211 -13.18 -12.39 0.07
C LYS A 211 -14.42 -13.29 -0.18
N LEU A 212 -15.42 -13.29 0.72
CA LEU A 212 -16.71 -13.98 0.61
C LEU A 212 -17.92 -13.02 0.54
N ILE A 213 -17.67 -11.71 0.43
CA ILE A 213 -18.66 -10.67 0.10
C ILE A 213 -18.75 -10.56 -1.42
N SER A 214 -19.97 -10.55 -1.98
CA SER A 214 -20.24 -10.43 -3.41
C SER A 214 -21.16 -9.26 -3.75
N THR A 215 -21.44 -9.07 -5.04
CA THR A 215 -22.52 -8.20 -5.53
C THR A 215 -23.87 -8.40 -4.81
N PHE A 216 -24.19 -9.62 -4.36
CA PHE A 216 -25.44 -9.91 -3.64
C PHE A 216 -25.49 -9.34 -2.21
N ALA A 217 -24.35 -9.08 -1.55
CA ALA A 217 -24.31 -8.35 -0.29
C ALA A 217 -24.84 -6.92 -0.47
N VAL A 218 -24.28 -6.21 -1.46
CA VAL A 218 -24.66 -4.83 -1.79
C VAL A 218 -26.11 -4.75 -2.27
N LEU A 219 -26.54 -5.69 -3.13
CA LEU A 219 -27.95 -5.78 -3.54
C LEU A 219 -28.88 -5.88 -2.32
N SER A 220 -28.51 -6.68 -1.30
CA SER A 220 -29.33 -6.83 -0.09
C SER A 220 -29.38 -5.58 0.81
N LEU A 221 -28.40 -4.66 0.72
CA LEU A 221 -28.42 -3.36 1.40
C LEU A 221 -29.32 -2.35 0.66
N ILE A 222 -29.42 -2.46 -0.66
CA ILE A 222 -30.33 -1.67 -1.50
C ILE A 222 -31.76 -2.15 -1.28
N GLU A 223 -32.05 -3.45 -1.45
CA GLU A 223 -33.38 -4.04 -1.18
C GLU A 223 -33.90 -3.70 0.23
N SER A 224 -33.03 -3.76 1.23
CA SER A 224 -33.40 -3.57 2.64
C SER A 224 -33.31 -2.10 3.10
N THR A 225 -33.07 -1.13 2.21
CA THR A 225 -32.93 0.28 2.63
C THR A 225 -34.19 0.87 3.26
N PHE A 226 -35.38 0.30 3.04
CA PHE A 226 -36.60 0.72 3.76
C PHE A 226 -36.68 0.27 5.22
N PHE A 227 -35.80 -0.61 5.67
CA PHE A 227 -35.61 -0.90 7.10
C PHE A 227 -34.74 0.17 7.81
N ARG A 228 -34.12 1.09 7.06
CA ARG A 228 -33.27 2.16 7.59
C ARG A 228 -34.03 3.48 7.77
N LEU A 229 -33.80 4.13 8.91
CA LEU A 229 -34.28 5.50 9.16
C LEU A 229 -33.39 6.52 8.45
N ASN A 230 -32.09 6.25 8.33
CA ASN A 230 -31.13 7.15 7.70
C ASN A 230 -31.25 7.19 6.17
N HIS A 231 -31.18 8.40 5.59
CA HIS A 231 -31.42 8.63 4.16
C HIS A 231 -30.26 8.20 3.27
N MET A 232 -29.04 8.34 3.79
CA MET A 232 -27.80 7.90 3.15
C MET A 232 -27.33 6.56 3.77
N LEU A 233 -26.58 5.76 3.02
CA LEU A 233 -25.68 4.73 3.51
C LEU A 233 -24.42 4.78 2.64
N VAL A 234 -23.26 4.70 3.28
CA VAL A 234 -21.94 4.72 2.65
C VAL A 234 -21.30 3.35 2.82
N VAL A 235 -21.08 2.63 1.72
CA VAL A 235 -20.54 1.26 1.71
C VAL A 235 -19.18 1.26 1.04
N ASN A 236 -18.14 0.77 1.73
CA ASN A 236 -16.87 0.42 1.11
C ASN A 236 -16.81 -1.11 0.91
N VAL A 237 -16.45 -1.57 -0.29
CA VAL A 237 -16.37 -3.00 -0.66
C VAL A 237 -15.03 -3.39 -1.30
N GLU A 238 -13.98 -2.62 -1.00
CA GLU A 238 -12.59 -2.86 -1.44
C GLU A 238 -12.10 -4.30 -1.17
N GLY A 239 -11.57 -4.97 -2.21
CA GLY A 239 -10.98 -6.31 -2.09
C GLY A 239 -11.98 -7.45 -1.88
N THR A 240 -13.25 -7.24 -2.24
CA THR A 240 -14.32 -8.25 -2.21
C THR A 240 -14.58 -8.83 -3.61
N LEU A 241 -15.66 -9.61 -3.78
CA LEU A 241 -16.19 -10.08 -5.08
C LEU A 241 -17.37 -9.19 -5.55
N PHE A 242 -17.37 -7.90 -5.19
CA PHE A 242 -18.32 -6.93 -5.70
C PHE A 242 -18.09 -6.63 -7.19
N ASN A 243 -19.16 -6.37 -7.94
CA ASN A 243 -19.07 -5.91 -9.32
C ASN A 243 -20.22 -4.94 -9.66
N ALA A 244 -19.87 -3.70 -9.99
CA ALA A 244 -20.82 -2.65 -10.35
C ALA A 244 -21.70 -2.99 -11.57
N ASN A 245 -21.15 -3.69 -12.56
CA ASN A 245 -21.88 -4.06 -13.78
C ASN A 245 -22.86 -5.22 -13.52
N GLU A 246 -22.53 -6.12 -12.59
CA GLU A 246 -23.47 -7.13 -12.11
C GLU A 246 -24.60 -6.50 -11.29
N LEU A 247 -24.30 -5.48 -10.47
CA LEU A 247 -25.30 -4.79 -9.66
C LEU A 247 -26.40 -4.17 -10.54
N ASP A 248 -26.01 -3.48 -11.61
CA ASP A 248 -26.96 -2.91 -12.58
C ASP A 248 -27.78 -3.98 -13.31
N LYS A 249 -27.13 -5.06 -13.74
CA LYS A 249 -27.79 -6.23 -14.34
C LYS A 249 -28.80 -6.88 -13.39
N TYR A 250 -28.48 -6.98 -12.09
CA TYR A 250 -29.38 -7.53 -11.08
C TYR A 250 -30.53 -6.56 -10.74
N MET A 251 -30.28 -5.26 -10.62
CA MET A 251 -31.35 -4.27 -10.36
C MET A 251 -32.27 -4.06 -11.57
N SER A 252 -31.79 -4.32 -12.78
CA SER A 252 -32.58 -4.38 -14.02
C SER A 252 -33.43 -5.66 -14.15
N SER A 253 -33.17 -6.69 -13.35
CA SER A 253 -33.84 -8.01 -13.40
C SER A 253 -35.34 -7.92 -13.07
N PRO A 254 -36.21 -8.76 -13.70
CA PRO A 254 -37.59 -8.90 -13.25
C PRO A 254 -37.74 -9.51 -11.85
N LEU A 255 -36.67 -10.06 -11.26
CA LEU A 255 -36.68 -10.62 -9.90
C LEU A 255 -36.36 -9.59 -8.80
N PHE A 256 -35.94 -8.38 -9.15
CA PHE A 256 -35.57 -7.33 -8.18
C PHE A 256 -36.79 -6.55 -7.70
N ALA A 257 -36.89 -6.37 -6.38
CA ALA A 257 -37.97 -5.60 -5.76
C ALA A 257 -37.85 -4.10 -6.08
N ALA A 258 -38.98 -3.42 -6.30
CA ALA A 258 -39.04 -2.00 -6.69
C ALA A 258 -38.29 -1.68 -8.01
N ARG A 259 -38.36 -2.60 -8.99
CA ARG A 259 -37.78 -2.45 -10.34
C ARG A 259 -38.18 -1.11 -10.99
N GLY A 260 -37.19 -0.29 -11.33
CA GLY A 260 -37.39 1.03 -11.93
C GLY A 260 -37.73 2.16 -10.96
N GLU A 261 -37.87 1.89 -9.65
CA GLU A 261 -37.88 2.93 -8.61
C GLU A 261 -36.47 3.32 -8.13
N TRP A 262 -35.48 2.50 -8.45
CA TRP A 262 -34.06 2.79 -8.28
C TRP A 262 -33.43 3.27 -9.58
N ARG A 263 -32.46 4.17 -9.45
CA ARG A 263 -31.50 4.60 -10.47
C ARG A 263 -30.09 4.27 -9.96
N LEU A 264 -29.23 3.72 -10.81
CA LEU A 264 -27.80 3.65 -10.55
C LEU A 264 -27.11 4.77 -11.31
N SER A 265 -26.33 5.57 -10.60
CA SER A 265 -25.59 6.72 -11.10
C SER A 265 -24.10 6.51 -10.81
N PRO A 266 -23.26 6.19 -11.80
CA PRO A 266 -21.81 6.22 -11.66
C PRO A 266 -21.36 7.61 -11.23
N THR A 267 -20.52 7.68 -10.19
CA THR A 267 -20.08 8.92 -9.56
C THR A 267 -18.63 8.81 -9.10
N SER A 268 -18.07 9.89 -8.57
CA SER A 268 -16.71 9.92 -8.03
C SER A 268 -16.68 10.58 -6.65
N ILE A 269 -16.11 9.90 -5.66
CA ILE A 269 -15.94 10.45 -4.30
C ILE A 269 -14.51 11.00 -4.17
N GLN A 270 -14.36 12.25 -3.73
CA GLN A 270 -13.05 12.84 -3.50
C GLN A 270 -12.52 12.47 -2.12
N ILE A 271 -11.69 11.43 -2.07
CA ILE A 271 -11.00 10.97 -0.86
C ILE A 271 -9.51 10.90 -1.19
N GLY A 272 -8.86 12.07 -1.19
CA GLY A 272 -7.50 12.30 -1.73
C GLY A 272 -7.44 12.42 -3.26
N PHE A 273 -8.29 11.68 -3.97
CA PHE A 273 -8.44 11.66 -5.43
C PHE A 273 -9.88 11.26 -5.81
N ASP A 274 -10.27 11.46 -7.08
CA ASP A 274 -11.55 10.98 -7.65
C ASP A 274 -11.59 9.44 -7.61
N LYS A 275 -12.26 8.84 -6.63
CA LYS A 275 -12.47 7.38 -6.55
C LYS A 275 -13.76 6.96 -7.26
N PRO A 276 -13.75 5.95 -8.15
CA PRO A 276 -14.95 5.47 -8.80
C PRO A 276 -15.94 4.89 -7.78
N ALA A 277 -17.20 5.27 -7.91
CA ALA A 277 -18.27 4.85 -7.02
C ALA A 277 -19.60 4.72 -7.77
N VAL A 278 -20.55 4.03 -7.16
CA VAL A 278 -21.92 3.87 -7.67
C VAL A 278 -22.90 4.39 -6.63
N LEU A 279 -23.69 5.39 -7.00
CA LEU A 279 -24.79 5.90 -6.20
C LEU A 279 -26.09 5.22 -6.64
N ALA A 280 -26.68 4.40 -5.77
CA ALA A 280 -28.03 3.88 -5.94
C ALA A 280 -29.02 4.88 -5.32
N GLU A 281 -29.85 5.50 -6.15
CA GLU A 281 -30.83 6.53 -5.78
C GLU A 281 -32.26 5.98 -5.92
N HIS A 282 -33.06 6.03 -4.86
CA HIS A 282 -34.49 5.71 -4.94
C HIS A 282 -35.33 6.96 -5.21
N ARG A 283 -36.45 6.82 -5.94
CA ARG A 283 -37.53 7.83 -6.12
C ARG A 283 -38.08 8.47 -4.83
N ARG A 284 -37.70 7.99 -3.65
CA ARG A 284 -38.14 8.46 -2.32
C ARG A 284 -37.00 9.12 -1.52
N ALA A 285 -35.99 9.66 -2.19
CA ALA A 285 -34.81 10.28 -1.59
C ALA A 285 -34.12 9.38 -0.55
N ARG A 286 -33.91 8.11 -0.92
CA ARG A 286 -33.06 7.14 -0.20
C ARG A 286 -31.87 6.82 -1.09
N CYS A 287 -30.67 6.82 -0.52
CA CYS A 287 -29.44 6.62 -1.27
C CYS A 287 -28.55 5.56 -0.61
N VAL A 288 -27.84 4.79 -1.44
CA VAL A 288 -26.71 3.94 -1.05
C VAL A 288 -25.54 4.28 -1.96
N LEU A 289 -24.46 4.80 -1.40
CA LEU A 289 -23.22 5.14 -2.09
C LEU A 289 -22.23 4.01 -1.85
N VAL A 290 -21.92 3.26 -2.90
CA VAL A 290 -21.00 2.12 -2.88
C VAL A 290 -19.71 2.53 -3.55
N TYR A 291 -18.57 2.31 -2.90
CA TYR A 291 -17.27 2.57 -3.50
C TYR A 291 -16.26 1.48 -3.17
N GLU A 292 -15.23 1.41 -3.99
CA GLU A 292 -14.00 0.71 -3.66
C GLU A 292 -12.96 1.78 -3.35
N ARG A 293 -12.41 1.77 -2.13
CA ARG A 293 -11.05 2.29 -1.95
C ARG A 293 -10.13 1.35 -2.77
N GLN A 294 -9.08 1.90 -3.37
CA GLN A 294 -8.17 1.17 -4.25
C GLN A 294 -6.74 1.57 -3.90
N PHE A 295 -5.90 0.57 -3.62
CA PHE A 295 -4.45 0.75 -3.58
C PHE A 295 -3.89 0.72 -5.02
N TYR A 296 -2.90 1.57 -5.29
CA TYR A 296 -2.57 2.00 -6.64
C TYR A 296 -1.97 0.92 -7.56
N VAL A 297 -2.60 0.74 -8.72
CA VAL A 297 -1.91 0.46 -9.98
C VAL A 297 -2.36 1.51 -10.99
N ILE A 298 -1.38 2.16 -11.62
CA ILE A 298 -1.49 3.24 -12.61
C ILE A 298 -0.92 2.64 -13.90
N GLU A 299 -1.52 2.73 -15.08
CA GLU A 299 -2.84 3.21 -15.51
C GLU A 299 -3.11 2.44 -16.82
N VAL A 300 -4.30 1.89 -17.03
CA VAL A 300 -4.86 1.95 -18.38
C VAL A 300 -5.59 3.29 -18.37
N LEU A 301 -4.94 4.26 -19.02
CA LEU A 301 -5.14 5.70 -18.81
C LEU A 301 -6.61 6.09 -19.12
N GLU A 302 -6.89 7.40 -19.14
CA GLU A 302 -7.03 8.13 -20.42
C GLU A 302 -8.02 9.39 -20.26
N ARG A 303 -9.38 9.35 -20.38
CA ARG A 303 -10.41 10.47 -20.38
C ARG A 303 -10.83 11.25 -19.11
N LYS A 304 -11.04 12.57 -19.29
CA LYS A 304 -12.23 13.42 -18.95
C LYS A 304 -12.14 14.75 -19.77
N PRO A 305 -13.17 15.62 -19.85
CA PRO A 305 -13.04 16.91 -20.56
C PRO A 305 -12.09 17.87 -19.83
N GLY A 306 -11.04 18.34 -20.51
CA GLY A 306 -10.08 19.33 -19.97
C GLY A 306 -8.62 19.07 -20.31
N PHE A 307 -8.26 17.80 -20.57
CA PHE A 307 -6.95 17.40 -21.12
C PHE A 307 -7.12 16.83 -22.54
N PRO A 308 -6.22 17.14 -23.49
CA PRO A 308 -6.35 16.65 -24.87
C PRO A 308 -5.87 15.19 -25.05
N ASP A 309 -6.84 14.35 -25.46
CA ASP A 309 -6.70 13.16 -26.33
C ASP A 309 -6.56 11.77 -25.70
N TYR A 310 -7.48 11.41 -24.79
CA TYR A 310 -7.38 10.21 -23.97
C TYR A 310 -8.79 9.69 -23.45
N ARG A 311 -9.14 8.34 -23.31
CA ARG A 311 -10.22 7.35 -22.75
C ARG A 311 -10.25 6.49 -21.38
N VAL A 312 -10.73 6.89 -20.18
CA VAL A 312 -10.39 6.20 -18.86
C VAL A 312 -10.87 4.74 -18.69
N THR A 313 -10.01 3.74 -18.36
CA THR A 313 -10.47 2.34 -18.05
C THR A 313 -9.58 1.36 -17.20
N THR A 314 -9.87 1.17 -15.89
CA THR A 314 -9.47 0.02 -15.01
C THR A 314 -8.13 0.09 -14.23
N SER A 315 -8.20 -0.21 -12.92
CA SER A 315 -7.07 -0.62 -12.06
C SER A 315 -7.39 -2.01 -11.48
N VAL A 316 -6.38 -2.87 -11.29
CA VAL A 316 -6.58 -4.17 -10.63
C VAL A 316 -5.72 -4.23 -9.37
N ALA A 317 -6.36 -4.36 -8.21
CA ALA A 317 -5.70 -4.45 -6.90
C ALA A 317 -5.05 -5.83 -6.70
N LEU A 318 -3.92 -6.05 -7.37
CA LEU A 318 -3.25 -7.35 -7.45
C LEU A 318 -2.24 -7.52 -6.32
N GLU A 319 -2.73 -8.03 -5.18
CA GLU A 319 -1.88 -8.51 -4.09
C GLU A 319 -0.83 -9.51 -4.65
N LEU A 320 0.44 -9.09 -4.65
CA LEU A 320 1.63 -9.91 -4.90
C LEU A 320 1.80 -10.47 -6.33
N LEU A 321 1.18 -9.89 -7.37
CA LEU A 321 1.53 -10.27 -8.74
C LEU A 321 2.72 -9.46 -9.28
N SER A 322 3.76 -10.17 -9.71
CA SER A 322 4.87 -9.64 -10.51
C SER A 322 4.44 -9.31 -11.95
N SER A 323 5.28 -8.59 -12.70
CA SER A 323 4.91 -7.97 -13.99
C SER A 323 4.26 -8.89 -15.03
N GLY A 324 4.68 -10.14 -15.13
CA GLY A 324 4.08 -11.13 -16.03
C GLY A 324 2.67 -11.54 -15.59
N GLY A 325 2.50 -11.85 -14.31
CA GLY A 325 1.19 -12.18 -13.73
C GLY A 325 0.22 -11.01 -13.78
N ALA A 326 0.70 -9.78 -13.52
CA ALA A 326 -0.10 -8.57 -13.62
C ALA A 326 -0.55 -8.30 -15.06
N THR A 327 0.35 -8.42 -16.04
CA THR A 327 0.01 -8.30 -17.47
C THR A 327 -1.07 -9.30 -17.89
N LEU A 328 -0.89 -10.59 -17.56
CA LEU A 328 -1.85 -11.64 -17.93
C LEU A 328 -3.26 -11.36 -17.37
N GLU A 329 -3.35 -10.86 -16.14
CA GLU A 329 -4.61 -10.49 -15.51
C GLU A 329 -5.24 -9.22 -16.12
N ILE A 330 -4.45 -8.19 -16.44
CA ILE A 330 -4.92 -6.99 -17.14
C ILE A 330 -5.51 -7.36 -18.51
N LEU A 331 -4.77 -8.16 -19.31
CA LEU A 331 -5.27 -8.69 -20.58
C LEU A 331 -6.58 -9.46 -20.37
N ARG A 332 -6.62 -10.40 -19.41
CA ARG A 332 -7.82 -11.18 -19.08
C ARG A 332 -9.02 -10.31 -18.67
N GLN A 333 -8.82 -9.09 -18.19
CA GLN A 333 -9.92 -8.16 -17.91
C GLN A 333 -10.36 -7.41 -19.17
N LEU A 334 -9.41 -6.87 -19.97
CA LEU A 334 -9.70 -6.22 -21.26
C LEU A 334 -10.50 -7.14 -22.20
N PHE A 335 -10.09 -8.41 -22.35
CA PHE A 335 -10.79 -9.42 -23.16
C PHE A 335 -12.16 -9.87 -22.57
N LYS A 336 -12.50 -9.50 -21.33
CA LYS A 336 -13.84 -9.74 -20.75
C LYS A 336 -14.75 -8.51 -20.76
N THR A 337 -14.18 -7.30 -20.76
CA THR A 337 -14.95 -6.04 -20.79
C THR A 337 -15.18 -5.54 -22.22
N THR A 338 -14.34 -5.93 -23.17
CA THR A 338 -14.28 -5.34 -24.52
C THR A 338 -14.27 -6.44 -25.58
N ASN A 339 -15.02 -6.25 -26.67
CA ASN A 339 -14.98 -7.18 -27.81
C ASN A 339 -13.60 -7.15 -28.50
N PHE A 340 -13.10 -8.31 -28.91
CA PHE A 340 -11.79 -8.44 -29.56
C PHE A 340 -11.68 -7.62 -30.85
N ASP A 341 -12.75 -7.52 -31.64
CA ASP A 341 -12.74 -6.71 -32.88
C ASP A 341 -12.62 -5.20 -32.62
N ASN A 342 -13.01 -4.73 -31.42
CA ASN A 342 -12.72 -3.37 -31.00
C ASN A 342 -11.23 -3.29 -30.60
N LEU A 343 -10.77 -4.20 -29.73
CA LEU A 343 -9.40 -4.24 -29.22
C LEU A 343 -8.35 -4.20 -30.34
N LYS A 344 -8.56 -4.90 -31.47
CA LYS A 344 -7.70 -4.86 -32.68
C LYS A 344 -7.37 -3.45 -33.21
N THR A 345 -8.14 -2.42 -32.86
CA THR A 345 -7.90 -1.02 -33.27
C THR A 345 -7.27 -0.17 -32.17
N GLU A 346 -7.20 -0.68 -30.93
CA GLU A 346 -6.78 0.03 -29.73
C GLU A 346 -5.26 -0.08 -29.49
N LYS A 347 -4.70 0.94 -28.82
CA LYS A 347 -3.30 0.97 -28.37
C LYS A 347 -3.30 1.13 -26.85
N VAL A 348 -2.90 0.09 -26.13
CA VAL A 348 -2.91 0.06 -24.66
C VAL A 348 -1.48 0.17 -24.14
N LEU A 349 -1.25 1.11 -23.22
CA LEU A 349 -0.01 1.20 -22.45
C LEU A 349 -0.21 0.54 -21.08
N ILE A 350 0.72 -0.32 -20.68
CA ILE A 350 0.83 -0.87 -19.33
C ILE A 350 2.17 -0.41 -18.75
N VAL A 351 2.11 0.39 -17.69
CA VAL A 351 3.29 0.80 -16.91
C VAL A 351 3.32 -0.02 -15.63
N HIS A 352 4.31 -0.90 -15.47
CA HIS A 352 4.42 -1.69 -14.23
C HIS A 352 4.96 -0.81 -13.10
N SER A 353 4.09 -0.44 -12.15
CA SER A 353 4.49 0.03 -10.83
C SER A 353 5.40 -1.03 -10.19
N GLY A 354 6.65 -0.64 -9.90
CA GLY A 354 7.62 -1.55 -9.29
C GLY A 354 7.23 -1.95 -7.87
N GLY A 355 8.01 -2.84 -7.26
CA GLY A 355 7.86 -3.17 -5.83
C GLY A 355 8.13 -1.97 -4.92
N PHE A 356 8.33 -2.23 -3.62
CA PHE A 356 8.47 -1.24 -2.53
C PHE A 356 9.52 -0.12 -2.69
N SER A 357 10.22 -0.01 -3.82
CA SER A 357 11.09 1.11 -4.20
C SER A 357 12.17 1.45 -3.19
N GLN A 358 12.62 0.43 -2.43
CA GLN A 358 13.59 0.51 -1.35
C GLN A 358 14.93 1.17 -1.74
N ARG A 359 15.32 1.21 -3.02
CA ARG A 359 16.52 1.93 -3.51
C ARG A 359 16.30 3.45 -3.70
N MET A 360 15.06 3.91 -3.57
CA MET A 360 14.61 5.31 -3.57
C MET A 360 13.46 5.48 -2.55
N PRO A 361 13.72 5.32 -1.24
CA PRO A 361 12.66 5.09 -0.26
C PRO A 361 11.71 6.28 -0.04
N HIS A 362 12.09 7.49 -0.47
CA HIS A 362 11.21 8.66 -0.48
C HIS A 362 10.02 8.51 -1.45
N PHE A 363 10.12 7.63 -2.46
CA PHE A 363 9.01 7.24 -3.34
C PHE A 363 8.39 5.88 -3.01
N SER A 364 8.84 5.14 -1.98
CA SER A 364 8.16 3.91 -1.51
C SER A 364 6.65 4.06 -1.28
N PRO A 365 6.13 5.13 -0.66
CA PRO A 365 4.68 5.34 -0.49
C PRO A 365 3.90 5.80 -1.73
N PHE A 366 4.55 6.22 -2.82
CA PHE A 366 3.87 6.80 -4.01
C PHE A 366 4.10 5.99 -5.31
N GLY A 367 5.21 5.25 -5.39
CA GLY A 367 5.71 4.65 -6.63
C GLY A 367 6.55 5.64 -7.45
N LYS A 368 7.63 5.14 -8.05
CA LYS A 368 8.60 5.96 -8.82
C LYS A 368 8.02 6.65 -10.05
N VAL A 369 6.89 6.17 -10.59
CA VAL A 369 6.21 6.82 -11.72
C VAL A 369 5.72 8.23 -11.38
N PHE A 370 5.45 8.50 -10.10
CA PHE A 370 5.09 9.83 -9.57
C PHE A 370 6.30 10.62 -9.04
N ALA A 371 7.53 10.17 -9.29
CA ALA A 371 8.72 10.97 -9.00
C ALA A 371 8.68 12.26 -9.81
N HIS A 372 8.87 13.41 -9.17
CA HIS A 372 8.97 14.68 -9.88
C HIS A 372 10.35 14.82 -10.50
N LEU A 373 10.34 15.29 -11.74
CA LEU A 373 11.51 15.74 -12.46
C LEU A 373 11.70 17.26 -12.24
N PRO A 374 12.91 17.78 -12.51
CA PRO A 374 13.18 19.21 -12.50
C PRO A 374 12.21 19.98 -13.40
N GLY A 375 11.76 21.15 -12.95
CA GLY A 375 10.63 21.86 -13.57
C GLY A 375 9.22 21.37 -13.17
N GLY A 376 9.08 20.23 -12.50
CA GLY A 376 7.86 19.87 -11.75
C GLY A 376 6.84 19.00 -12.49
N LYS A 377 7.16 18.46 -13.68
CA LYS A 377 6.46 17.29 -14.25
C LYS A 377 6.84 16.03 -13.49
N THR A 378 5.99 15.01 -13.48
CA THR A 378 6.32 13.65 -13.03
C THR A 378 6.99 12.82 -14.13
N VAL A 379 7.62 11.69 -13.75
CA VAL A 379 8.05 10.63 -14.68
C VAL A 379 6.86 10.15 -15.53
N LEU A 380 5.66 10.00 -14.95
CA LEU A 380 4.43 9.64 -15.66
C LEU A 380 4.06 10.67 -16.73
N GLU A 381 3.87 11.94 -16.35
CA GLU A 381 3.51 13.03 -17.29
C GLU A 381 4.54 13.19 -18.43
N THR A 382 5.81 12.87 -18.14
CA THR A 382 6.91 12.93 -19.12
C THR A 382 6.86 11.72 -20.06
N LYS A 383 6.71 10.50 -19.53
CA LYS A 383 6.54 9.28 -20.32
C LYS A 383 5.32 9.37 -21.24
N LEU A 384 4.18 9.82 -20.72
CA LEU A 384 2.93 9.98 -21.48
C LEU A 384 3.05 10.97 -22.65
N GLY A 385 3.94 11.96 -22.57
CA GLY A 385 4.24 12.86 -23.69
C GLY A 385 4.86 12.10 -24.87
N PHE A 386 6.00 11.45 -24.65
CA PHE A 386 6.71 10.72 -25.71
C PHE A 386 5.95 9.46 -26.18
N TYR A 387 5.21 8.81 -25.29
CA TYR A 387 4.37 7.68 -25.67
C TYR A 387 3.17 8.09 -26.54
N LYS A 388 2.72 9.34 -26.52
CA LYS A 388 1.74 9.86 -27.48
C LYS A 388 2.34 9.86 -28.90
N GLU A 389 3.49 10.48 -29.08
CA GLU A 389 4.21 10.52 -30.38
C GLU A 389 4.60 9.12 -30.88
N LEU A 390 5.06 8.25 -29.97
CA LEU A 390 5.33 6.85 -30.29
C LEU A 390 4.06 6.10 -30.74
N SER A 391 2.91 6.35 -30.09
CA SER A 391 1.65 5.70 -30.45
C SER A 391 1.16 6.05 -31.84
N GLU A 392 1.58 7.16 -32.45
CA GLU A 392 1.28 7.48 -33.85
C GLU A 392 2.03 6.54 -34.81
N LYS A 393 3.27 6.17 -34.46
CA LYS A 393 4.18 5.31 -35.25
C LYS A 393 3.99 3.80 -35.01
N LEU A 394 3.31 3.40 -33.94
CA LEU A 394 3.07 2.00 -33.58
C LEU A 394 1.80 1.41 -34.20
N ALA A 395 1.80 0.10 -34.46
CA ALA A 395 0.59 -0.65 -34.76
C ALA A 395 -0.35 -0.73 -33.52
N PRO A 396 -1.64 -1.09 -33.68
CA PRO A 396 -2.49 -1.51 -32.56
C PRO A 396 -1.86 -2.65 -31.76
N GLY A 397 -2.06 -2.67 -30.44
CA GLY A 397 -1.48 -3.69 -29.55
C GLY A 397 -1.32 -3.21 -28.11
N VAL A 398 -0.51 -3.96 -27.35
CA VAL A 398 -0.26 -3.71 -25.92
C VAL A 398 1.22 -3.43 -25.71
N MET A 399 1.53 -2.20 -25.35
CA MET A 399 2.87 -1.68 -25.06
C MET A 399 3.16 -1.78 -23.55
N ILE A 400 4.34 -2.26 -23.18
CA ILE A 400 4.74 -2.58 -21.80
C ILE A 400 6.06 -1.88 -21.47
N THR A 401 6.10 -1.22 -20.31
CA THR A 401 7.28 -0.50 -19.80
C THR A 401 7.33 -0.48 -18.27
N ALA A 402 8.52 -0.27 -17.71
CA ALA A 402 8.72 -0.12 -16.27
C ALA A 402 8.40 1.31 -15.79
N SER A 403 7.94 1.43 -14.55
CA SER A 403 7.67 2.72 -13.89
C SER A 403 8.92 3.53 -13.52
N ASP A 404 10.11 2.94 -13.59
CA ASP A 404 11.37 3.59 -13.20
C ASP A 404 12.36 3.82 -14.32
N VAL A 405 11.91 3.78 -15.59
CA VAL A 405 12.71 4.15 -16.76
C VAL A 405 12.05 5.28 -17.55
N LEU A 406 12.86 6.12 -18.22
CA LEU A 406 12.43 6.94 -19.34
C LEU A 406 13.25 6.58 -20.58
N GLU A 407 12.54 6.35 -21.68
CA GLU A 407 13.07 5.95 -22.98
C GLU A 407 12.99 7.15 -23.94
N ASP A 408 14.10 7.50 -24.58
CA ASP A 408 14.06 8.35 -25.78
C ASP A 408 13.72 7.47 -26.98
N VAL A 409 12.55 7.76 -27.57
CA VAL A 409 11.99 7.06 -28.73
C VAL A 409 11.93 7.95 -29.98
N SER A 410 12.62 9.09 -29.96
CA SER A 410 12.71 10.04 -31.08
C SER A 410 13.23 9.37 -32.36
N LEU A 411 14.27 8.54 -32.23
CA LEU A 411 14.89 7.76 -33.32
C LEU A 411 14.01 6.63 -33.87
N PHE A 412 12.88 6.28 -33.23
CA PHE A 412 12.00 5.24 -33.76
C PHE A 412 11.37 5.64 -35.09
N SER A 413 11.62 4.83 -36.12
CA SER A 413 10.90 4.83 -37.40
C SER A 413 9.92 3.67 -37.45
N GLU A 414 8.77 3.84 -38.10
CA GLU A 414 7.80 2.76 -38.32
C GLU A 414 8.46 1.49 -38.90
N ILE A 415 8.11 0.34 -38.34
CA ILE A 415 8.54 -0.99 -38.78
C ILE A 415 7.28 -1.75 -39.21
N GLY A 416 7.34 -2.49 -40.31
CA GLY A 416 6.24 -3.36 -40.73
C GLY A 416 5.84 -4.36 -39.63
N ALA A 417 4.58 -4.79 -39.62
CA ALA A 417 3.98 -5.59 -38.55
C ALA A 417 4.81 -6.81 -38.10
N SER A 418 4.79 -7.08 -36.79
CA SER A 418 5.42 -8.20 -36.07
C SER A 418 4.59 -8.55 -34.83
N ASP A 419 4.67 -9.80 -34.34
CA ASP A 419 3.95 -10.21 -33.12
C ASP A 419 4.51 -9.56 -31.84
N PHE A 420 5.82 -9.29 -31.80
CA PHE A 420 6.49 -8.76 -30.62
C PHE A 420 7.61 -7.79 -31.02
N LEU A 421 7.46 -6.51 -30.67
CA LEU A 421 8.45 -5.47 -30.96
C LEU A 421 9.19 -5.10 -29.67
N ILE A 422 10.49 -5.35 -29.65
CA ILE A 422 11.41 -4.99 -28.56
C ILE A 422 12.04 -3.63 -28.87
N PHE A 423 12.10 -2.76 -27.87
CA PHE A 423 12.99 -1.61 -27.87
C PHE A 423 14.25 -1.96 -27.06
N ALA A 424 15.41 -1.76 -27.68
CA ALA A 424 16.71 -2.00 -27.09
C ALA A 424 17.58 -0.76 -27.20
N HIS A 425 18.58 -0.64 -26.33
CA HIS A 425 19.48 0.50 -26.27
C HIS A 425 20.94 0.03 -26.23
N GLU A 426 21.85 0.88 -26.69
CA GLU A 426 23.29 0.60 -26.67
C GLU A 426 23.88 0.97 -25.31
N SER A 427 24.19 -0.07 -24.53
CA SER A 427 24.70 0.02 -23.17
C SER A 427 26.15 -0.46 -23.07
N SER A 428 26.86 0.02 -22.04
CA SER A 428 28.19 -0.49 -21.71
C SER A 428 28.13 -1.94 -21.22
N ILE A 429 29.25 -2.66 -21.32
CA ILE A 429 29.37 -4.03 -20.81
C ILE A 429 28.99 -4.11 -19.32
N GLU A 430 29.39 -3.12 -18.51
CA GLU A 430 29.07 -3.04 -17.08
C GLU A 430 27.55 -3.03 -16.83
N VAL A 431 26.81 -2.18 -17.55
CA VAL A 431 25.33 -2.14 -17.49
C VAL A 431 24.73 -3.44 -18.00
N ALA A 432 25.25 -3.99 -19.10
CA ALA A 432 24.76 -5.22 -19.71
C ALA A 432 24.83 -6.44 -18.76
N THR A 433 25.83 -6.51 -17.86
CA THR A 433 25.88 -7.59 -16.85
C THR A 433 24.73 -7.54 -15.84
N GLN A 434 24.08 -6.39 -15.68
CA GLN A 434 22.99 -6.19 -14.71
C GLN A 434 21.59 -6.28 -15.35
N HIS A 435 21.51 -6.37 -16.67
CA HIS A 435 20.28 -6.23 -17.47
C HIS A 435 19.92 -7.49 -18.27
N GLY A 436 18.80 -7.47 -18.98
CA GLY A 436 18.55 -8.37 -20.12
C GLY A 436 19.37 -7.91 -21.33
N VAL A 437 19.78 -8.86 -22.18
CA VAL A 437 20.65 -8.58 -23.34
C VAL A 437 20.15 -9.33 -24.57
N PHE A 438 20.01 -8.63 -25.68
CA PHE A 438 19.58 -9.18 -26.96
C PHE A 438 20.79 -9.55 -27.82
N VAL A 439 20.89 -10.82 -28.20
CA VAL A 439 21.89 -11.31 -29.15
C VAL A 439 21.21 -11.40 -30.51
N LEU A 440 21.79 -10.77 -31.53
CA LEU A 440 21.31 -10.88 -32.91
C LEU A 440 22.08 -11.97 -33.68
N ASP A 441 21.58 -12.36 -34.84
CA ASP A 441 22.32 -13.11 -35.85
C ASP A 441 22.81 -12.19 -36.99
N ASP A 442 23.50 -12.77 -37.98
CA ASP A 442 24.12 -12.03 -39.10
C ASP A 442 23.07 -11.34 -40.00
N ASP A 443 21.83 -11.84 -40.01
CA ASP A 443 20.65 -11.24 -40.66
C ASP A 443 20.02 -10.11 -39.81
N LYS A 444 20.60 -9.77 -38.65
CA LYS A 444 20.10 -8.86 -37.62
C LYS A 444 18.76 -9.27 -36.98
N LYS A 445 18.39 -10.55 -37.05
CA LYS A 445 17.20 -11.09 -36.37
C LYS A 445 17.55 -11.46 -34.93
N LEU A 446 16.54 -11.57 -34.06
CA LEU A 446 16.76 -11.98 -32.67
C LEU A 446 17.20 -13.45 -32.62
N LYS A 447 18.41 -13.70 -32.14
CA LYS A 447 19.00 -15.03 -31.98
C LYS A 447 18.68 -15.60 -30.60
N SER A 448 18.93 -14.84 -29.53
CA SER A 448 18.64 -15.27 -28.16
C SER A 448 18.60 -14.09 -27.20
N VAL A 449 17.85 -14.22 -26.09
CA VAL A 449 17.89 -13.26 -24.98
C VAL A 449 18.68 -13.85 -23.80
N LEU A 450 19.68 -13.11 -23.31
CA LEU A 450 20.42 -13.41 -22.08
C LEU A 450 19.84 -12.58 -20.92
N GLN A 451 19.99 -13.05 -19.69
CA GLN A 451 19.56 -12.32 -18.50
C GLN A 451 20.70 -12.27 -17.49
N LYS A 452 21.20 -11.06 -17.21
CA LYS A 452 22.35 -10.76 -16.35
C LYS A 452 23.59 -11.60 -16.70
N PRO A 453 24.02 -11.62 -17.98
CA PRO A 453 25.15 -12.41 -18.42
C PRO A 453 26.47 -11.90 -17.85
N SER A 454 27.44 -12.80 -17.67
CA SER A 454 28.83 -12.42 -17.44
C SER A 454 29.51 -11.89 -18.72
N ASP A 455 30.61 -11.15 -18.55
CA ASP A 455 31.56 -10.79 -19.61
C ASP A 455 31.89 -11.93 -20.59
N GLN A 456 32.04 -13.14 -20.07
CA GLN A 456 32.42 -14.32 -20.85
C GLN A 456 31.22 -14.85 -21.67
N GLU A 457 30.01 -14.77 -21.13
CA GLU A 457 28.78 -15.10 -21.86
C GLU A 457 28.46 -14.08 -22.95
N LEU A 458 28.69 -12.78 -22.69
CA LEU A 458 28.55 -11.73 -23.69
C LEU A 458 29.48 -11.97 -24.89
N LYS A 459 30.76 -12.22 -24.62
CA LYS A 459 31.79 -12.49 -25.63
C LYS A 459 31.53 -13.79 -26.39
N SER A 460 31.17 -14.88 -25.70
CA SER A 460 30.92 -16.19 -26.33
C SER A 460 29.58 -16.29 -27.08
N ALA A 461 28.58 -15.47 -26.76
CA ALA A 461 27.32 -15.41 -27.50
C ALA A 461 27.41 -14.58 -28.80
N GLY A 462 28.38 -13.67 -28.90
CA GLY A 462 28.42 -12.63 -29.93
C GLY A 462 27.50 -11.45 -29.62
N ALA A 463 27.36 -11.08 -28.33
CA ALA A 463 26.43 -10.03 -27.88
C ALA A 463 26.99 -8.60 -27.96
N ILE A 464 28.28 -8.45 -28.29
CA ILE A 464 28.98 -7.15 -28.36
C ILE A 464 28.99 -6.68 -29.81
N LEU A 465 28.49 -5.47 -30.04
CA LEU A 465 28.43 -4.81 -31.35
C LEU A 465 29.83 -4.35 -31.83
N GLU A 466 29.95 -4.01 -33.11
CA GLU A 466 31.21 -3.55 -33.72
C GLU A 466 31.81 -2.29 -33.06
N ASN A 467 30.97 -1.44 -32.47
CA ASN A 467 31.36 -0.24 -31.71
C ASN A 467 31.66 -0.51 -30.22
N GLY A 468 31.55 -1.77 -29.76
CA GLY A 468 31.85 -2.19 -28.39
C GLY A 468 30.69 -2.12 -27.39
N PHE A 469 29.51 -1.64 -27.80
CA PHE A 469 28.31 -1.61 -26.98
C PHE A 469 27.54 -2.94 -27.02
N VAL A 470 26.53 -3.08 -26.16
CA VAL A 470 25.65 -4.26 -26.04
C VAL A 470 24.19 -3.80 -26.03
N LEU A 471 23.31 -4.51 -26.75
CA LEU A 471 21.86 -4.22 -26.79
C LEU A 471 21.17 -4.73 -25.52
N THR A 472 20.68 -3.81 -24.66
CA THR A 472 20.03 -4.14 -23.37
C THR A 472 18.50 -3.98 -23.37
N ASP A 473 17.84 -4.61 -22.39
CA ASP A 473 16.38 -4.61 -22.20
C ASP A 473 15.79 -3.27 -21.73
N SER A 474 14.56 -3.03 -22.19
CA SER A 474 13.75 -1.83 -21.92
C SER A 474 12.26 -2.15 -22.15
N CYS A 475 11.52 -1.33 -22.89
CA CYS A 475 10.10 -1.54 -23.20
C CYS A 475 9.86 -2.42 -24.45
N PHE A 476 8.62 -2.92 -24.60
CA PHE A 476 8.23 -3.78 -25.72
C PHE A 476 6.71 -3.74 -26.00
N GLN A 477 6.30 -4.02 -27.23
CA GLN A 477 4.89 -4.17 -27.63
C GLN A 477 4.58 -5.62 -28.03
N MET A 478 3.36 -6.07 -27.72
CA MET A 478 2.76 -7.32 -28.20
C MET A 478 1.58 -7.05 -29.15
N SER A 479 1.40 -7.89 -30.16
CA SER A 479 0.20 -7.92 -31.02
C SER A 479 -1.05 -8.33 -30.24
N TRP A 480 -2.23 -7.92 -30.69
CA TRP A 480 -3.50 -8.31 -30.06
C TRP A 480 -3.77 -9.82 -30.23
N GLU A 481 -3.29 -10.41 -31.32
CA GLU A 481 -3.28 -11.84 -31.61
C GLU A 481 -2.42 -12.62 -30.60
N LEU A 482 -1.25 -12.10 -30.24
CA LEU A 482 -0.41 -12.68 -29.19
C LEU A 482 -1.04 -12.51 -27.80
N CYS A 483 -1.66 -11.37 -27.52
CA CYS A 483 -2.41 -11.14 -26.28
C CYS A 483 -3.62 -12.09 -26.13
N GLN A 484 -4.34 -12.39 -27.21
CA GLN A 484 -5.41 -13.40 -27.24
C GLN A 484 -4.85 -14.78 -26.89
N ARG A 485 -3.80 -15.23 -27.60
CA ARG A 485 -3.11 -16.52 -27.32
C ARG A 485 -2.67 -16.66 -25.86
N LEU A 486 -2.13 -15.59 -25.28
CA LEU A 486 -1.72 -15.56 -23.87
C LEU A 486 -2.93 -15.71 -22.92
N VAL A 487 -4.04 -15.00 -23.15
CA VAL A 487 -5.24 -15.11 -22.29
C VAL A 487 -5.87 -16.50 -22.38
N ASP A 488 -5.94 -17.07 -23.59
CA ASP A 488 -6.55 -18.37 -23.85
C ASP A 488 -5.76 -19.50 -23.17
N SER A 489 -4.44 -19.59 -23.39
CA SER A 489 -3.57 -20.57 -22.73
C SER A 489 -3.52 -20.42 -21.20
N PHE A 490 -3.67 -19.20 -20.67
CA PHE A 490 -3.58 -18.94 -19.23
C PHE A 490 -4.93 -19.01 -18.47
N GLU A 491 -6.02 -19.41 -19.12
CA GLU A 491 -7.31 -19.61 -18.43
C GLU A 491 -7.24 -20.69 -17.32
N GLY A 492 -6.50 -21.79 -17.56
CA GLY A 492 -6.35 -22.89 -16.61
C GLY A 492 -5.40 -22.65 -15.44
N PHE A 493 -4.55 -21.62 -15.49
CA PHE A 493 -3.45 -21.41 -14.53
C PHE A 493 -3.81 -20.49 -13.34
N ARG A 494 -5.07 -20.49 -12.90
CA ARG A 494 -5.59 -19.49 -11.95
C ARG A 494 -5.75 -20.03 -10.52
N PRO A 495 -5.43 -19.22 -9.47
CA PRO A 495 -4.72 -17.94 -9.55
C PRO A 495 -3.23 -18.17 -9.77
N ILE A 496 -2.60 -17.35 -10.62
CA ILE A 496 -1.14 -17.23 -10.67
C ILE A 496 -0.73 -16.59 -9.33
N LYS A 497 0.03 -17.29 -8.49
CA LYS A 497 0.47 -16.79 -7.16
C LYS A 497 1.99 -16.65 -7.04
N ASP A 498 2.71 -17.21 -7.98
CA ASP A 498 4.17 -17.29 -8.01
C ASP A 498 4.74 -16.29 -9.03
N GLU A 499 6.01 -15.91 -8.86
CA GLU A 499 6.61 -14.82 -9.65
C GLU A 499 6.86 -15.18 -11.13
N LEU A 500 5.99 -14.65 -11.99
CA LEU A 500 6.19 -14.52 -13.44
C LEU A 500 6.63 -13.09 -13.79
N CYS A 501 7.75 -12.94 -14.49
CA CYS A 501 8.28 -11.65 -14.92
C CYS A 501 8.16 -11.48 -16.43
N CYS A 502 7.67 -10.33 -16.93
CA CYS A 502 7.67 -10.06 -18.38
C CYS A 502 9.07 -10.19 -18.98
N TYR A 503 10.04 -9.44 -18.46
CA TYR A 503 11.41 -9.42 -18.95
C TYR A 503 12.10 -10.79 -18.79
N GLY A 504 11.92 -11.44 -17.64
CA GLY A 504 12.56 -12.72 -17.33
C GLY A 504 11.93 -13.95 -18.00
N ASP A 505 10.62 -13.95 -18.28
CA ASP A 505 9.89 -15.15 -18.73
C ASP A 505 9.19 -15.00 -20.09
N PHE A 506 8.87 -13.78 -20.56
CA PHE A 506 8.30 -13.56 -21.90
C PHE A 506 9.40 -13.37 -22.95
N MET A 507 10.51 -12.70 -22.62
CA MET A 507 11.58 -12.43 -23.58
C MET A 507 12.53 -13.62 -23.79
N ARG A 508 12.85 -14.37 -22.73
CA ARG A 508 13.82 -15.49 -22.79
C ARG A 508 13.52 -16.62 -23.78
N PRO A 509 12.25 -16.95 -24.10
CA PRO A 509 11.93 -17.94 -25.14
C PRO A 509 12.01 -17.41 -26.58
N LEU A 510 12.21 -16.10 -26.78
CA LEU A 510 12.22 -15.47 -28.11
C LEU A 510 13.51 -15.76 -28.90
N GLY A 511 13.38 -15.69 -30.21
CA GLY A 511 14.49 -15.75 -31.17
C GLY A 511 14.75 -17.14 -31.75
N THR A 512 15.73 -17.22 -32.65
CA THR A 512 16.03 -18.45 -33.41
C THR A 512 16.71 -19.55 -32.57
N CYS A 513 17.33 -19.21 -31.44
CA CYS A 513 18.07 -20.11 -30.56
C CYS A 513 17.94 -19.72 -29.06
N PRO A 514 16.74 -19.82 -28.45
CA PRO A 514 16.49 -19.34 -27.09
C PRO A 514 17.16 -20.20 -26.00
N LYS A 515 17.67 -19.54 -24.95
CA LYS A 515 18.40 -20.16 -23.82
C LYS A 515 17.47 -20.51 -22.65
N LEU A 516 16.95 -21.75 -22.69
CA LEU A 516 15.85 -22.26 -21.86
C LEU A 516 16.28 -22.96 -20.56
N GLU A 517 17.57 -22.95 -20.21
CA GLU A 517 18.14 -23.67 -19.06
C GLU A 517 17.57 -23.17 -17.72
N TYR A 518 17.02 -21.95 -17.69
CA TYR A 518 16.36 -21.37 -16.51
C TYR A 518 15.12 -22.14 -16.04
N LEU A 519 14.48 -22.93 -16.92
CA LEU A 519 13.38 -23.83 -16.54
C LEU A 519 13.86 -24.87 -15.51
N GLN A 520 15.11 -25.32 -15.58
CA GLN A 520 15.70 -26.27 -14.64
C GLN A 520 15.86 -25.71 -13.21
N LYS A 521 15.82 -24.38 -13.07
CA LYS A 521 15.91 -23.65 -11.78
C LYS A 521 14.55 -23.13 -11.31
N SER A 522 13.46 -23.44 -12.03
CA SER A 522 12.11 -22.98 -11.69
C SER A 522 11.47 -23.93 -10.66
N SER A 523 10.62 -23.39 -9.78
CA SER A 523 9.83 -24.19 -8.84
C SER A 523 8.82 -25.07 -9.58
N GLU A 524 8.37 -26.17 -8.96
CA GLU A 524 7.38 -27.09 -9.55
C GLU A 524 6.06 -26.37 -9.93
N ALA A 525 5.65 -25.37 -9.12
CA ALA A 525 4.50 -24.51 -9.39
C ALA A 525 4.70 -23.63 -10.64
N LEU A 526 5.90 -23.08 -10.83
CA LEU A 526 6.23 -22.20 -11.98
C LEU A 526 6.60 -22.96 -13.25
N LEU A 527 7.05 -24.22 -13.16
CA LEU A 527 7.55 -24.97 -14.31
C LEU A 527 6.49 -25.14 -15.41
N LYS A 528 5.23 -25.44 -15.05
CA LYS A 528 4.13 -25.56 -16.03
C LYS A 528 3.77 -24.21 -16.68
N PRO A 529 3.48 -23.12 -15.93
CA PRO A 529 3.34 -21.77 -16.50
C PRO A 529 4.49 -21.36 -17.43
N LYS A 530 5.75 -21.52 -16.99
CA LYS A 530 6.92 -21.09 -17.79
C LYS A 530 7.13 -21.95 -19.03
N THR A 531 6.78 -23.24 -18.98
CA THR A 531 6.76 -24.09 -20.17
C THR A 531 5.70 -23.62 -21.17
N GLU A 532 4.53 -23.16 -20.72
CA GLU A 532 3.50 -22.64 -21.62
C GLU A 532 3.86 -21.28 -22.22
N LEU A 533 4.50 -20.39 -21.46
CA LEU A 533 5.13 -19.18 -22.02
C LEU A 533 6.14 -19.55 -23.12
N VAL A 534 6.98 -20.57 -22.90
CA VAL A 534 7.94 -21.06 -23.90
C VAL A 534 7.25 -21.62 -25.14
N ASN A 535 6.15 -22.37 -25.00
CA ASN A 535 5.37 -22.88 -26.13
C ASN A 535 4.82 -21.75 -27.01
N ILE A 536 4.38 -20.65 -26.40
CA ILE A 536 3.80 -19.48 -27.09
C ILE A 536 4.91 -18.64 -27.73
N PHE A 537 5.86 -18.15 -26.93
CA PHE A 537 6.84 -17.15 -27.35
C PHE A 537 7.93 -17.71 -28.28
N LYS A 538 8.17 -19.03 -28.30
CA LYS A 538 9.10 -19.63 -29.27
C LYS A 538 8.58 -19.61 -30.72
N THR A 539 7.30 -19.31 -30.94
CA THR A 539 6.69 -19.21 -32.30
C THR A 539 6.34 -17.77 -32.71
N VAL A 540 6.86 -16.77 -32.00
CA VAL A 540 6.54 -15.36 -32.18
C VAL A 540 7.53 -14.69 -33.12
N ASP A 541 7.05 -13.90 -34.09
CA ASP A 541 7.90 -12.99 -34.85
C ASP A 541 8.34 -11.81 -33.97
N ALA A 542 9.52 -11.97 -33.38
CA ALA A 542 10.13 -11.01 -32.46
C ALA A 542 11.20 -10.17 -33.17
N ARG A 543 11.02 -8.85 -33.16
CA ARG A 543 11.94 -7.90 -33.79
C ARG A 543 12.50 -6.93 -32.75
N VAL A 544 13.78 -6.59 -32.89
CA VAL A 544 14.49 -5.65 -32.01
C VAL A 544 14.72 -4.36 -32.79
N PHE A 545 14.21 -3.25 -32.29
CA PHE A 545 14.62 -1.92 -32.71
C PHE A 545 15.70 -1.39 -31.77
N ASN A 546 16.76 -0.83 -32.34
CA ASN A 546 17.84 -0.22 -31.59
C ASN A 546 17.63 1.31 -31.52
N LEU A 547 17.44 1.82 -30.30
CA LEU A 547 17.33 3.24 -29.98
C LEU A 547 18.70 3.92 -29.79
N GLY A 548 19.81 3.22 -30.04
CA GLY A 548 21.17 3.77 -29.99
C GLY A 548 21.68 4.04 -28.57
N GLU A 549 22.77 4.81 -28.48
CA GLU A 549 23.33 5.29 -27.22
C GLU A 549 22.43 6.35 -26.57
N ASN A 550 22.55 6.54 -25.25
CA ASN A 550 21.97 7.68 -24.51
C ASN A 550 20.44 7.82 -24.59
N SER A 551 19.72 6.75 -24.93
CA SER A 551 18.26 6.73 -25.06
C SER A 551 17.53 5.99 -23.92
N PHE A 552 18.24 5.57 -22.87
CA PHE A 552 17.70 4.88 -21.70
C PHE A 552 18.14 5.55 -20.40
N PHE A 553 17.19 5.91 -19.55
CA PHE A 553 17.45 6.59 -18.28
C PHE A 553 16.74 5.88 -17.14
N HIS A 554 17.50 5.12 -16.34
CA HIS A 554 16.99 4.38 -15.19
C HIS A 554 17.00 5.25 -13.93
N PHE A 555 15.90 5.23 -13.18
CA PHE A 555 15.75 5.80 -11.84
C PHE A 555 15.74 4.67 -10.82
N GLY A 556 16.71 3.75 -10.90
CA GLY A 556 16.86 2.58 -10.04
C GLY A 556 17.20 2.95 -8.60
N THR A 557 18.15 3.87 -8.40
CA THR A 557 18.67 4.36 -7.10
C THR A 557 18.60 5.88 -6.93
N CYS A 558 18.83 6.35 -5.70
CA CYS A 558 18.99 7.78 -5.40
C CYS A 558 20.20 8.42 -6.08
N SER A 559 21.29 7.68 -6.33
CA SER A 559 22.47 8.19 -7.04
C SER A 559 22.14 8.49 -8.50
N GLU A 560 21.61 7.49 -9.21
CA GLU A 560 21.18 7.62 -10.62
C GLU A 560 20.19 8.79 -10.79
N PHE A 561 19.21 8.91 -9.88
CA PHE A 561 18.28 10.03 -9.88
C PHE A 561 18.97 11.40 -9.77
N LEU A 562 19.95 11.56 -8.87
CA LEU A 562 20.70 12.82 -8.75
C LEU A 562 21.63 13.08 -9.95
N GLU A 563 22.22 12.04 -10.54
CA GLU A 563 23.03 12.14 -11.76
C GLU A 563 22.19 12.63 -12.95
N HIS A 564 20.97 12.11 -13.13
CA HIS A 564 20.00 12.61 -14.10
C HIS A 564 19.59 14.05 -13.78
N MET A 565 19.48 14.43 -12.50
CA MET A 565 19.09 15.78 -12.08
C MET A 565 20.26 16.79 -12.02
N ALA A 566 21.48 16.40 -12.40
CA ALA A 566 22.62 17.30 -12.47
C ALA A 566 22.49 18.32 -13.64
N PRO A 567 22.91 19.59 -13.48
CA PRO A 567 22.78 20.64 -14.51
C PRO A 567 23.22 20.29 -15.93
N ALA A 568 24.30 19.52 -16.10
CA ALA A 568 24.88 19.17 -17.39
C ALA A 568 24.49 17.75 -17.89
N SER A 569 23.56 17.06 -17.22
CA SER A 569 23.21 15.67 -17.53
C SER A 569 22.77 15.50 -18.99
N ILE A 570 22.95 14.29 -19.51
CA ILE A 570 22.49 13.94 -20.86
C ILE A 570 20.94 13.89 -20.84
N PHE A 571 20.38 13.25 -19.82
CA PHE A 571 18.94 13.19 -19.52
C PHE A 571 18.21 14.53 -19.71
N ARG A 572 18.74 15.61 -19.10
CA ARG A 572 18.10 16.93 -19.19
C ARG A 572 18.10 17.52 -20.59
N ARG A 573 19.14 17.22 -21.39
CA ARG A 573 19.27 17.68 -22.77
C ARG A 573 18.40 16.86 -23.73
N THR A 574 18.26 15.56 -23.49
CA THR A 574 17.40 14.67 -24.29
C THR A 574 15.92 15.02 -24.17
N PHE A 575 15.45 15.39 -22.98
CA PHE A 575 14.01 15.63 -22.71
C PHE A 575 13.61 17.09 -22.46
N ASP A 576 14.48 18.06 -22.78
CA ASP A 576 14.29 19.52 -22.52
C ASP A 576 13.82 19.85 -21.08
N ILE A 577 14.50 19.25 -20.10
CA ILE A 577 14.10 19.33 -18.69
C ILE A 577 14.71 20.57 -18.02
N SER A 578 13.83 21.42 -17.51
CA SER A 578 14.16 22.68 -16.84
C SER A 578 15.22 22.49 -15.74
N PRO A 579 16.21 23.38 -15.60
CA PRO A 579 17.29 23.17 -14.63
C PRO A 579 16.88 23.25 -13.14
N LYS A 580 15.63 23.66 -12.85
CA LYS A 580 15.10 23.91 -11.51
C LYS A 580 14.89 22.62 -10.70
N ASN A 581 15.85 22.31 -9.83
CA ASN A 581 15.80 21.21 -8.86
C ASN A 581 14.95 21.48 -7.58
N ILE A 582 14.29 22.64 -7.50
CA ILE A 582 13.43 23.03 -6.37
C ILE A 582 11.97 22.98 -6.84
N ILE A 583 11.22 22.00 -6.36
CA ILE A 583 9.89 21.62 -6.84
C ILE A 583 8.85 21.88 -5.75
N PHE A 584 7.85 22.72 -6.05
CA PHE A 584 6.70 23.02 -5.18
C PHE A 584 7.06 23.22 -3.69
N SER A 585 8.15 23.95 -3.41
CA SER A 585 8.75 24.09 -2.09
C SER A 585 8.91 25.58 -1.72
N SER A 586 8.82 25.89 -0.42
CA SER A 586 9.04 27.24 0.11
C SER A 586 10.37 27.30 0.85
N LEU A 587 11.27 28.19 0.41
CA LEU A 587 12.62 28.32 0.94
C LEU A 587 12.88 29.78 1.36
N ILE A 588 13.23 29.99 2.63
CA ILE A 588 13.56 31.29 3.21
C ILE A 588 15.01 31.24 3.70
N ASN A 589 15.84 32.19 3.26
CA ASN A 589 17.27 32.32 3.62
C ASN A 589 18.16 31.08 3.39
N CYS A 590 17.68 30.09 2.62
CA CYS A 590 18.41 28.85 2.36
C CYS A 590 19.40 29.02 1.21
N LYS A 591 20.55 28.33 1.28
CA LYS A 591 21.48 28.16 0.14
C LYS A 591 21.43 26.72 -0.32
N VAL A 592 21.07 26.52 -1.60
CA VAL A 592 20.91 25.21 -2.23
C VAL A 592 21.98 25.03 -3.31
N PRO A 593 22.84 24.01 -3.24
CA PRO A 593 23.72 23.65 -4.35
C PRO A 593 22.94 23.09 -5.54
N GLU A 594 23.45 23.26 -6.75
CA GLU A 594 22.73 22.87 -7.98
C GLU A 594 22.53 21.35 -8.10
N GLU A 595 23.37 20.56 -7.45
CA GLU A 595 23.33 19.09 -7.41
C GLU A 595 22.34 18.53 -6.38
N THR A 596 21.53 19.38 -5.74
CA THR A 596 20.59 18.98 -4.69
C THR A 596 19.14 19.14 -5.14
N PHE A 597 18.34 18.08 -4.98
CA PHE A 597 16.93 18.04 -5.33
C PHE A 597 16.03 18.23 -4.11
N ILE A 598 15.01 19.09 -4.23
CA ILE A 598 14.09 19.44 -3.13
C ILE A 598 12.65 19.42 -3.65
N GLU A 599 11.78 18.57 -3.10
CA GLU A 599 10.35 18.57 -3.38
C GLU A 599 9.48 18.76 -2.12
N PHE A 600 8.35 19.47 -2.27
CA PHE A 600 7.30 19.70 -1.26
C PHE A 600 7.80 20.03 0.15
N SER A 601 8.86 20.81 0.26
CA SER A 601 9.50 21.13 1.54
C SER A 601 9.32 22.59 1.94
N LYS A 602 9.38 22.87 3.24
CA LYS A 602 9.38 24.21 3.84
C LYS A 602 10.65 24.35 4.66
N LEU A 603 11.59 25.17 4.18
CA LEU A 603 12.93 25.28 4.74
C LEU A 603 13.22 26.74 5.08
N GLU A 604 13.60 27.03 6.33
CA GLU A 604 13.91 28.37 6.80
C GLU A 604 15.29 28.40 7.48
N ASN A 605 16.16 29.31 7.05
CA ASN A 605 17.56 29.44 7.49
C ASN A 605 18.42 28.16 7.36
N VAL A 606 18.02 27.21 6.51
CA VAL A 606 18.69 25.91 6.38
C VAL A 606 19.94 26.01 5.50
N LYS A 607 21.07 25.48 5.99
CA LYS A 607 22.27 25.22 5.19
C LYS A 607 22.18 23.82 4.58
N ILE A 608 22.46 23.68 3.28
CA ILE A 608 22.30 22.41 2.57
C ILE A 608 23.59 22.08 1.80
N GLY A 609 24.06 20.83 1.96
CA GLY A 609 25.17 20.26 1.21
C GLY A 609 24.82 19.88 -0.23
N ARG A 610 25.81 19.35 -0.95
CA ARG A 610 25.66 18.85 -2.33
C ARG A 610 25.06 17.45 -2.35
N ASN A 611 24.50 17.04 -3.48
CA ASN A 611 23.99 15.69 -3.70
C ASN A 611 22.91 15.27 -2.68
N CYS A 612 22.05 16.20 -2.25
CA CYS A 612 20.99 15.89 -1.28
C CYS A 612 19.64 15.66 -1.98
N ILE A 613 18.80 14.81 -1.39
CA ILE A 613 17.38 14.67 -1.74
C ILE A 613 16.56 15.04 -0.51
N ILE A 614 15.70 16.06 -0.64
CA ILE A 614 14.85 16.57 0.46
C ILE A 614 13.39 16.51 0.01
N SER A 615 12.57 15.61 0.59
CA SER A 615 11.17 15.40 0.16
C SER A 615 10.17 15.52 1.33
N GLY A 616 9.23 16.46 1.21
CA GLY A 616 8.15 16.63 2.19
C GLY A 616 8.60 17.23 3.55
N VAL A 617 9.79 17.80 3.65
CA VAL A 617 10.41 18.15 4.96
C VAL A 617 9.96 19.54 5.43
N GLU A 618 9.77 19.72 6.73
CA GLU A 618 9.59 21.04 7.33
C GLU A 618 10.70 21.32 8.37
N ALA A 619 11.58 22.28 8.07
CA ALA A 619 12.81 22.52 8.81
C ALA A 619 13.09 24.02 9.05
N LEU A 620 13.70 24.33 10.19
CA LEU A 620 14.09 25.65 10.64
C LEU A 620 15.43 25.56 11.38
N ASP A 621 16.38 26.45 11.05
CA ASP A 621 17.67 26.64 11.75
C ASP A 621 18.54 25.35 11.88
N ILE A 622 18.66 24.56 10.81
CA ILE A 622 19.50 23.34 10.78
C ILE A 622 20.52 23.31 9.63
N GLU A 623 21.47 22.38 9.72
CA GLU A 623 22.47 22.10 8.71
C GLU A 623 22.34 20.65 8.21
N ILE A 624 22.21 20.48 6.89
CA ILE A 624 22.04 19.19 6.20
C ILE A 624 23.34 18.89 5.44
N PRO A 625 24.23 18.01 5.94
CA PRO A 625 25.46 17.63 5.22
C PRO A 625 25.20 16.99 3.86
N SER A 626 26.21 17.07 2.97
CA SER A 626 26.17 16.50 1.62
C SER A 626 25.89 14.99 1.59
N ASN A 627 25.34 14.51 0.47
CA ASN A 627 24.89 13.14 0.25
C ASN A 627 23.76 12.69 1.22
N SER A 628 22.96 13.63 1.75
CA SER A 628 21.81 13.32 2.62
C SER A 628 20.55 12.99 1.83
N LEU A 629 19.91 11.88 2.17
CA LEU A 629 18.53 11.58 1.81
C LEU A 629 17.64 11.85 3.04
N LEU A 630 16.83 12.91 2.99
CA LEU A 630 15.97 13.36 4.08
C LEU A 630 14.52 13.47 3.60
N PHE A 631 13.60 12.71 4.18
CA PHE A 631 12.18 12.79 3.78
C PHE A 631 11.20 12.51 4.92
N THR A 632 10.03 13.14 4.88
CA THR A 632 8.99 13.00 5.91
C THR A 632 7.73 12.35 5.33
N MET A 633 7.34 11.22 5.93
CA MET A 633 6.18 10.40 5.56
C MET A 633 5.07 10.55 6.59
N ASP A 634 3.85 10.79 6.13
CA ASP A 634 2.64 10.76 6.93
C ASP A 634 2.20 9.31 7.15
N CYS A 635 1.82 8.95 8.35
CA CYS A 635 1.28 7.65 8.74
C CYS A 635 -0.04 7.84 9.49
N GLU A 636 -0.82 6.77 9.68
CA GLU A 636 -2.10 6.84 10.40
C GLU A 636 -1.96 7.41 11.83
N ALA A 637 -0.79 7.22 12.46
CA ALA A 637 -0.49 7.70 13.81
C ALA A 637 0.26 9.05 13.90
N GLY A 638 0.63 9.69 12.77
CA GLY A 638 1.39 10.95 12.78
C GLY A 638 2.32 11.14 11.57
N CYS A 639 3.47 11.79 11.78
CA CYS A 639 4.53 12.03 10.80
C CYS A 639 5.84 11.38 11.27
N VAL A 640 6.56 10.69 10.38
CA VAL A 640 7.89 10.12 10.63
C VAL A 640 8.90 10.65 9.61
N THR A 641 10.09 11.04 10.06
CA THR A 641 11.13 11.67 9.23
C THR A 641 12.35 10.77 9.15
N PHE A 642 12.71 10.35 7.95
CA PHE A 642 13.81 9.44 7.67
C PHE A 642 15.03 10.22 7.20
N TRP A 643 16.21 9.90 7.74
CA TRP A 643 17.49 10.50 7.33
C TRP A 643 18.53 9.40 7.11
N PHE A 644 18.88 9.18 5.84
CA PHE A 644 19.89 8.23 5.38
C PHE A 644 20.97 8.97 4.57
N ASN A 645 22.04 8.26 4.19
CA ASN A 645 22.87 8.65 3.05
C ASN A 645 22.17 8.28 1.73
N VAL A 646 22.44 9.03 0.66
CA VAL A 646 22.05 8.69 -0.72
C VAL A 646 22.57 7.30 -1.14
N GLN A 647 23.71 6.86 -0.59
CA GLN A 647 24.40 5.61 -0.92
C GLN A 647 24.05 4.42 0.01
N ASP A 648 23.16 4.58 0.99
CA ASP A 648 22.82 3.50 1.94
C ASP A 648 21.96 2.40 1.26
N ASP A 649 22.44 1.15 1.17
CA ASP A 649 21.58 0.01 0.84
C ASP A 649 20.72 -0.37 2.05
N ILE A 650 19.54 0.26 2.14
CA ILE A 650 18.63 0.07 3.27
C ILE A 650 18.06 -1.35 3.39
N LYS A 651 18.17 -2.20 2.35
CA LYS A 651 17.71 -3.60 2.44
C LYS A 651 18.75 -4.51 3.08
N LYS A 652 20.03 -4.17 2.92
CA LYS A 652 21.15 -4.99 3.38
C LYS A 652 21.00 -5.26 4.87
N LYS A 653 21.09 -6.53 5.24
CA LYS A 653 21.26 -6.89 6.65
C LYS A 653 22.72 -6.71 7.02
N GLU A 654 22.98 -5.90 8.02
CA GLU A 654 24.32 -5.70 8.56
C GLU A 654 24.45 -6.44 9.90
N GLU A 655 25.62 -7.02 10.17
CA GLU A 655 25.89 -7.67 11.46
C GLU A 655 25.68 -6.70 12.62
N LYS A 656 26.09 -5.43 12.42
CA LYS A 656 25.78 -4.29 13.28
C LYS A 656 25.31 -3.12 12.41
N LEU A 657 24.06 -2.69 12.60
CA LEU A 657 23.40 -1.69 11.78
C LEU A 657 24.00 -0.29 12.02
N LYS A 658 24.28 0.44 10.93
CA LYS A 658 24.74 1.83 10.98
C LYS A 658 23.65 2.80 10.51
N LEU A 659 23.48 3.92 11.23
CA LEU A 659 22.60 5.03 10.84
C LEU A 659 23.45 6.29 10.69
N ARG A 660 23.41 6.92 9.51
CA ARG A 660 24.18 8.16 9.19
C ARG A 660 25.69 8.01 9.49
N GLY A 661 26.24 6.83 9.24
CA GLY A 661 27.65 6.48 9.51
C GLY A 661 27.99 6.12 10.96
N SER A 662 27.05 6.27 11.90
CA SER A 662 27.22 5.89 13.31
C SER A 662 26.69 4.48 13.58
N ASP A 663 27.48 3.68 14.30
CA ASP A 663 27.04 2.38 14.84
C ASP A 663 25.80 2.53 15.73
N THR A 664 24.81 1.64 15.55
CA THR A 664 23.67 1.49 16.47
C THR A 664 23.87 0.26 17.37
N ASN A 665 22.94 0.08 18.32
CA ASN A 665 22.87 -1.12 19.18
C ASN A 665 22.01 -2.25 18.57
N LEU A 666 21.71 -2.19 17.26
CA LEU A 666 20.93 -3.21 16.57
C LEU A 666 21.82 -4.07 15.67
N GLU A 667 21.53 -5.37 15.67
CA GLU A 667 22.33 -6.40 14.98
C GLU A 667 21.46 -7.24 14.05
N ASN A 668 22.06 -7.75 12.97
CA ASN A 668 21.43 -8.67 12.00
C ASN A 668 20.14 -8.15 11.33
N CYS A 669 19.97 -6.84 11.24
CA CYS A 669 18.79 -6.16 10.69
C CYS A 669 19.15 -5.18 9.56
N SER A 670 18.14 -4.61 8.93
CA SER A 670 18.23 -3.66 7.80
C SER A 670 17.68 -2.29 8.20
N LEU A 671 18.08 -1.21 7.52
CA LEU A 671 17.48 0.13 7.74
C LEU A 671 16.00 0.18 7.33
N TRP A 672 15.57 -0.73 6.45
CA TRP A 672 14.17 -0.91 6.06
C TRP A 672 13.32 -1.46 7.21
N ASP A 673 13.80 -2.49 7.92
CA ASP A 673 13.05 -3.22 8.96
C ASP A 673 13.30 -2.70 10.39
N ALA A 674 14.35 -1.90 10.62
CA ALA A 674 14.72 -1.41 11.94
C ALA A 674 13.75 -0.34 12.47
N LYS A 675 13.15 -0.59 13.64
CA LYS A 675 12.30 0.36 14.39
C LYS A 675 13.16 1.40 15.11
N ILE A 676 13.64 2.41 14.39
CA ILE A 676 14.57 3.44 14.91
C ILE A 676 14.12 4.89 14.67
N PHE A 677 12.95 5.10 14.06
CA PHE A 677 12.40 6.42 13.77
C PHE A 677 11.13 6.67 14.58
N GLN A 678 10.99 7.88 15.14
CA GLN A 678 9.88 8.24 16.03
C GLN A 678 8.71 8.85 15.24
N VAL A 679 7.50 8.39 15.51
CA VAL A 679 6.26 8.98 14.98
C VAL A 679 5.85 10.16 15.87
N GLU A 680 5.65 11.33 15.26
CA GLU A 680 5.33 12.59 15.94
C GLU A 680 4.11 13.28 15.34
N ARG A 681 3.51 14.25 16.05
CA ARG A 681 2.27 14.90 15.59
C ARG A 681 2.46 15.83 14.38
N THR A 682 3.63 16.46 14.25
CA THR A 682 3.95 17.36 13.14
C THR A 682 5.29 17.03 12.48
N ARG A 683 5.48 17.50 11.23
CA ARG A 683 6.74 17.36 10.49
C ARG A 683 7.93 18.01 11.23
N LYS A 684 7.72 19.17 11.87
CA LYS A 684 8.75 19.85 12.68
C LYS A 684 9.17 19.05 13.92
N GLU A 685 8.23 18.43 14.63
CA GLU A 685 8.53 17.56 15.78
C GLU A 685 9.22 16.28 15.33
N SER A 686 8.73 15.67 14.24
CA SER A 686 9.29 14.47 13.62
C SER A 686 10.77 14.65 13.23
N LEU A 687 11.10 15.74 12.53
CA LEU A 687 12.50 16.07 12.19
C LEU A 687 13.35 16.33 13.45
N LYS A 688 12.80 16.98 14.47
CA LYS A 688 13.49 17.19 15.76
C LYS A 688 13.74 15.88 16.52
N ALA A 689 12.89 14.87 16.38
CA ALA A 689 13.14 13.55 16.93
C ALA A 689 14.29 12.86 16.18
N THR A 690 14.22 12.78 14.85
CA THR A 690 15.28 12.20 14.00
C THR A 690 16.64 12.88 14.17
N LEU A 691 16.67 14.17 14.51
CA LEU A 691 17.90 14.91 14.84
C LEU A 691 18.52 14.54 16.20
N LYS A 692 17.72 14.11 17.19
CA LYS A 692 18.24 13.62 18.49
C LYS A 692 18.90 12.24 18.39
N GLY A 693 18.61 11.49 17.31
CA GLY A 693 19.03 10.10 17.15
C GLY A 693 18.01 9.12 17.73
N ILE A 694 18.46 7.92 18.08
CA ILE A 694 17.60 6.84 18.55
C ILE A 694 17.28 7.04 20.04
N ASP A 695 16.09 7.56 20.34
CA ASP A 695 15.53 7.52 21.70
C ASP A 695 14.62 6.29 21.85
N ASN A 696 14.89 5.46 22.85
CA ASN A 696 14.07 4.28 23.18
C ASN A 696 12.73 4.65 23.87
N LYS A 697 12.42 5.95 24.02
CA LYS A 697 11.19 6.48 24.64
C LYS A 697 10.28 7.13 23.60
N GLY A 698 9.54 6.31 22.85
CA GLY A 698 8.53 6.81 21.92
C GLY A 698 7.82 5.70 21.15
N ASN A 699 6.90 6.08 20.27
CA ASN A 699 6.34 5.17 19.28
C ASN A 699 7.34 5.03 18.12
N LEU A 700 8.20 4.00 18.19
CA LEU A 700 9.22 3.72 17.18
C LEU A 700 8.67 2.86 16.04
N ILE A 701 8.83 3.34 14.82
CA ILE A 701 8.39 2.70 13.58
C ILE A 701 9.60 2.37 12.69
N SER A 702 9.50 1.28 11.93
CA SER A 702 10.41 0.98 10.82
C SER A 702 9.93 1.65 9.53
N LEU A 703 10.83 1.86 8.57
CA LEU A 703 10.43 2.38 7.25
C LEU A 703 9.45 1.42 6.54
N ALA A 704 9.66 0.12 6.69
CA ALA A 704 8.77 -0.91 6.17
C ALA A 704 7.34 -0.83 6.75
N GLU A 705 7.18 -0.41 8.01
CA GLU A 705 5.88 -0.21 8.66
C GLU A 705 5.28 1.16 8.35
N ALA A 706 6.09 2.20 8.22
CA ALA A 706 5.63 3.52 7.81
C ALA A 706 5.00 3.49 6.40
N VAL A 707 5.61 2.75 5.46
CA VAL A 707 5.06 2.50 4.13
C VAL A 707 3.75 1.70 4.19
N ARG A 708 3.64 0.71 5.10
CA ARG A 708 2.41 -0.07 5.31
C ARG A 708 1.28 0.71 5.98
N THR A 709 1.60 1.72 6.77
CA THR A 709 0.65 2.57 7.52
C THR A 709 0.55 3.98 6.93
N HIS A 710 0.94 4.16 5.66
CA HIS A 710 1.07 5.47 5.03
C HIS A 710 -0.28 6.18 4.88
N ASN A 711 -0.40 7.38 5.45
CA ASN A 711 -1.57 8.22 5.30
C ASN A 711 -1.46 9.06 4.02
N ILE A 712 -1.82 8.42 2.90
CA ILE A 712 -1.81 9.01 1.56
C ILE A 712 -2.63 10.31 1.48
N GLU A 713 -3.72 10.42 2.24
CA GLU A 713 -4.63 11.56 2.22
C GLU A 713 -4.01 12.79 2.90
N ALA A 714 -3.30 12.60 4.02
CA ALA A 714 -2.50 13.63 4.67
C ALA A 714 -1.32 14.10 3.78
N ALA A 715 -0.62 13.14 3.15
CA ALA A 715 0.49 13.44 2.25
C ALA A 715 0.07 14.24 1.01
N LEU A 716 -1.03 13.83 0.36
CA LEU A 716 -1.59 14.53 -0.79
C LEU A 716 -2.09 15.92 -0.41
N LYS A 717 -2.67 16.11 0.79
CA LYS A 717 -3.03 17.43 1.30
C LYS A 717 -1.81 18.34 1.43
N TRP A 718 -0.76 17.90 2.13
CA TRP A 718 0.48 18.67 2.28
C TRP A 718 1.08 19.10 0.94
N ARG A 719 1.17 18.15 -0.01
CA ARG A 719 1.65 18.44 -1.37
C ARG A 719 0.75 19.43 -2.13
N THR A 720 -0.56 19.30 -1.99
CA THR A 720 -1.54 20.19 -2.66
C THR A 720 -1.47 21.62 -2.14
N ASP A 721 -1.39 21.79 -0.82
CA ASP A 721 -1.30 23.11 -0.20
C ASP A 721 0.00 23.83 -0.60
N LEU A 722 1.12 23.08 -0.68
CA LEU A 722 2.38 23.61 -1.18
C LEU A 722 2.36 23.92 -2.69
N ARG A 723 1.82 23.03 -3.54
CA ARG A 723 1.69 23.28 -4.99
C ARG A 723 0.90 24.56 -5.28
N LYS A 724 -0.18 24.81 -4.53
CA LYS A 724 -0.95 26.06 -4.59
C LYS A 724 -0.14 27.28 -4.17
N SER A 725 0.65 27.19 -3.09
CA SER A 725 1.51 28.30 -2.64
C SER A 725 2.65 28.62 -3.61
N ALA A 726 3.14 27.61 -4.33
CA ALA A 726 4.21 27.74 -5.32
C ALA A 726 3.73 28.29 -6.67
N SER A 727 2.42 28.26 -6.97
CA SER A 727 1.83 28.84 -8.19
C SER A 727 1.39 30.31 -8.04
N VAL A 728 1.78 30.97 -6.95
CA VAL A 728 1.47 32.38 -6.64
C VAL A 728 2.74 33.25 -6.63
N ASN A 729 3.92 32.66 -6.82
CA ASN A 729 5.23 33.30 -6.94
C ASN A 729 5.90 32.91 -8.27
#